data_AF-A0A6G1IIG0-F1
#
_entry.id   AF-A0A6G1IIG0-F1
#
_cell.length_a   1.000
_cell.length_b   1.000
_cell.length_c   1.000
_cell.angle_alpha   90.00
_cell.angle_beta   90.00
_cell.angle_gamma   90.00
#
_symmetry.space_group_name_H-M   'P 1'
#
loop_
_entity.id
_entity.type
_entity.pdbx_description
1 polymer ?
#
loop_
_entity_poly.entity_id
_entity_poly.type
_entity_poly.pdbx_seq_one_letter_code
_entity_poly.pdbx_strand_id
1 'polypeptide(L)'
;MNATEWDDEAEAYLQMVCQQQSATGHKGGFPSAFPSTIFETSWVLDTLLESGFDKDDFLLADVRSLTKLLEKNLTQGKGTVGWGDIGAETAGLGEGGGADAGSLRGRSILHQIVKCANFLVKTWMRNNGPDKWHTSVQYPMMLIAQTFLLLLKRWAKNELDSTAVPKSLMYQEVPRTLLDILGRTMRSQRDDGSWESKREVTAYAVLTLAPLLSLPWVDFLKPEGIACMYRGKAYLENSRHQWRIAESVWIEKTVYGSPNLSQAYSLAALKVVVPTMFVSAKISDMFPPQLMKKMIKMSGFFAQVVPFSRAPQWKLQLSLFQSASYAATLKASRYDIFPPMQKASDEKYQEYIPFTWIGCRDYLSTPISSQTLWEMMLVSMFNFQVDAYMETAVWEQYGDKLPELKALIRTICSNKPEKRKRSDDDDSKVVSKKLANGTGTHTMNGTGRSTRNSVKRCHEHEHSNGEPVRGNGESVQANGVSGVSSNVEGVLTKFVNFALHHPKVLASPEPLRRWLAHELQTFLLAHITHMEDCKALSLSADLSTGSVTWSKPRTTFFNWVRTTSADHTSCPYSFVFFLCLIGEGGSALTMNLHQRYALEDACRHLAAMCRQYNDLGSIVRDQAEKNLNSVNFPEFDMGETDVAATMEELTDRKKRDLLAVAEYERRCLGRVIGELEPSLDAGVMEKLRLFIQVTDLYGQIYVVRDIGIRRVEGERERI
;
A
#
# COMPACT_ATOMS: atom_id res chain seq x y z
N MET A 1 33.58 -23.58 -24.68
CA MET A 1 32.45 -24.34 -25.25
C MET A 1 32.49 -25.71 -24.60
N ASN A 2 31.38 -26.19 -24.00
CA ASN A 2 31.34 -27.50 -23.32
C ASN A 2 30.56 -28.54 -24.16
N ALA A 3 30.50 -28.37 -25.47
CA ALA A 3 29.93 -29.36 -26.37
C ALA A 3 30.90 -30.55 -26.48
N THR A 4 30.38 -31.77 -26.42
CA THR A 4 31.18 -33.00 -26.51
C THR A 4 31.65 -33.29 -27.94
N GLU A 5 30.98 -32.71 -28.94
CA GLU A 5 31.27 -32.82 -30.37
C GLU A 5 31.09 -31.47 -31.06
N TRP A 6 31.73 -31.28 -32.22
CA TRP A 6 31.57 -30.08 -33.04
C TRP A 6 30.23 -30.13 -33.78
N ASP A 7 29.58 -28.98 -33.90
CA ASP A 7 28.27 -28.84 -34.56
C ASP A 7 28.40 -27.82 -35.70
N ASP A 8 28.42 -28.34 -36.94
CA ASP A 8 28.58 -27.53 -38.16
C ASP A 8 27.39 -26.58 -38.38
N GLU A 9 26.19 -26.94 -37.93
CA GLU A 9 25.00 -26.07 -38.05
C GLU A 9 25.11 -24.89 -37.08
N ALA A 10 25.55 -25.15 -35.85
CA ALA A 10 25.79 -24.10 -34.87
C ALA A 10 26.92 -23.15 -35.31
N GLU A 11 28.00 -23.68 -35.90
CA GLU A 11 29.05 -22.86 -36.49
C GLU A 11 28.53 -22.02 -37.64
N ALA A 12 27.85 -22.62 -38.62
CA ALA A 12 27.30 -21.91 -39.78
C ALA A 12 26.34 -20.80 -39.34
N TYR A 13 25.52 -21.05 -38.32
CA TYR A 13 24.67 -20.04 -37.71
C TYR A 13 25.49 -18.88 -37.11
N LEU A 14 26.51 -19.16 -36.29
CA LEU A 14 27.36 -18.12 -35.71
C LEU A 14 28.12 -17.32 -36.78
N GLN A 15 28.61 -17.97 -37.82
CA GLN A 15 29.24 -17.31 -38.96
C GLN A 15 28.26 -16.39 -39.69
N MET A 16 27.03 -16.85 -39.95
CA MET A 16 25.97 -16.03 -40.54
C MET A 16 25.68 -14.79 -39.68
N VAL A 17 25.50 -14.97 -38.36
CA VAL A 17 25.25 -13.84 -37.44
C VAL A 17 26.43 -12.87 -37.46
N CYS A 18 27.66 -13.36 -37.38
CA CYS A 18 28.87 -12.53 -37.41
C CYS A 18 28.98 -11.72 -38.71
N GLN A 19 28.71 -12.35 -39.86
CA GLN A 19 28.72 -11.69 -41.16
C GLN A 19 27.65 -10.60 -41.26
N GLN A 20 26.42 -10.88 -40.81
CA GLN A 20 25.33 -9.91 -40.82
C GLN A 20 25.58 -8.74 -39.86
N GLN A 21 26.08 -9.00 -38.66
CA GLN A 21 26.48 -7.95 -37.71
C GLN A 21 27.61 -7.09 -38.28
N SER A 22 28.61 -7.71 -38.91
CA SER A 22 29.72 -7.01 -39.57
C SER A 22 29.23 -6.11 -40.72
N ALA A 23 28.27 -6.57 -41.51
CA ALA A 23 27.65 -5.79 -42.59
C ALA A 23 26.91 -4.54 -42.06
N THR A 24 26.41 -4.58 -40.82
CA THR A 24 25.76 -3.44 -40.15
C THR A 24 26.73 -2.57 -39.34
N GLY A 25 28.04 -2.82 -39.41
CA GLY A 25 29.08 -2.03 -38.76
C GLY A 25 29.56 -2.53 -37.40
N HIS A 26 28.97 -3.60 -36.86
CA HIS A 26 29.40 -4.22 -35.60
C HIS A 26 30.54 -5.23 -35.84
N LYS A 27 31.73 -4.96 -35.31
CA LYS A 27 32.91 -5.84 -35.50
C LYS A 27 33.15 -6.73 -34.27
N GLY A 28 33.00 -8.04 -34.44
CA GLY A 28 33.42 -9.06 -33.46
C GLY A 28 32.49 -9.29 -32.26
N GLY A 29 31.30 -8.67 -32.23
CA GLY A 29 30.28 -8.87 -31.19
C GLY A 29 29.07 -9.66 -31.69
N PHE A 30 28.38 -10.34 -30.77
CA PHE A 30 27.13 -11.04 -31.02
C PHE A 30 25.98 -10.38 -30.25
N PRO A 31 24.77 -10.26 -30.84
CA PRO A 31 23.59 -9.78 -30.12
C PRO A 31 23.12 -10.82 -29.08
N SER A 32 22.36 -10.37 -28.08
CA SER A 32 21.80 -11.27 -27.05
C SER A 32 20.81 -12.29 -27.63
N ALA A 33 20.09 -11.91 -28.70
CA ALA A 33 19.16 -12.77 -29.42
C ALA A 33 19.24 -12.49 -30.93
N PHE A 34 19.18 -13.53 -31.75
CA PHE A 34 19.12 -13.43 -33.21
C PHE A 34 18.40 -14.65 -33.81
N PRO A 35 17.60 -14.50 -34.89
CA PRO A 35 16.94 -13.24 -35.27
C PRO A 35 15.89 -12.83 -34.22
N SER A 36 15.59 -11.53 -34.14
CA SER A 36 14.54 -10.94 -33.28
C SER A 36 13.32 -10.45 -34.08
N THR A 37 13.19 -10.89 -35.34
CA THR A 37 12.31 -10.27 -36.35
C THR A 37 10.84 -10.24 -35.95
N ILE A 38 10.29 -11.31 -35.37
CA ILE A 38 8.87 -11.37 -35.01
C ILE A 38 8.57 -10.46 -33.82
N PHE A 39 9.46 -10.46 -32.83
CA PHE A 39 9.40 -9.56 -31.68
C PHE A 39 9.46 -8.10 -32.12
N GLU A 40 10.49 -7.70 -32.88
CA GLU A 40 10.64 -6.30 -33.31
C GLU A 40 9.50 -5.86 -34.24
N THR A 41 9.08 -6.71 -35.18
CA THR A 41 7.99 -6.38 -36.11
C THR A 41 6.67 -6.15 -35.37
N SER A 42 6.32 -7.05 -34.45
CA SER A 42 5.06 -6.93 -33.70
C SER A 42 5.06 -5.70 -32.79
N TRP A 43 6.15 -5.45 -32.05
CA TRP A 43 6.26 -4.27 -31.19
C TRP A 43 6.24 -2.95 -31.98
N VAL A 44 6.97 -2.87 -33.09
CA VAL A 44 7.02 -1.65 -33.92
C VAL A 44 5.64 -1.35 -34.50
N LEU A 45 4.97 -2.34 -35.09
CA LEU A 45 3.66 -2.14 -35.71
C LEU A 45 2.61 -1.76 -34.67
N ASP A 46 2.55 -2.47 -33.54
CA ASP A 46 1.59 -2.21 -32.48
C ASP A 46 1.77 -0.78 -31.91
N THR A 47 3.00 -0.42 -31.57
CA THR A 47 3.35 0.90 -31.00
C THR A 47 2.96 2.06 -31.93
N LEU A 48 3.27 1.93 -33.23
CA LEU A 48 2.95 2.99 -34.20
C LEU A 48 1.43 3.09 -34.44
N LEU A 49 0.75 1.96 -34.66
CA LEU A 49 -0.70 1.97 -34.90
C LEU A 49 -1.49 2.50 -33.70
N GLU A 50 -1.13 2.11 -32.47
CA GLU A 50 -1.79 2.62 -31.26
C GLU A 50 -1.59 4.13 -31.05
N SER A 51 -0.51 4.69 -31.59
CA SER A 51 -0.15 6.10 -31.43
C SER A 51 -0.75 7.02 -32.50
N GLY A 52 -1.61 6.48 -33.37
CA GLY A 52 -2.35 7.23 -34.38
C GLY A 52 -1.69 7.30 -35.75
N PHE A 53 -0.81 6.35 -36.09
CA PHE A 53 -0.43 6.09 -37.47
C PHE A 53 -1.50 5.22 -38.15
N ASP A 54 -1.86 5.54 -39.38
CA ASP A 54 -2.78 4.76 -40.22
C ASP A 54 -2.00 3.85 -41.19
N LYS A 55 -2.68 2.88 -41.80
CA LYS A 55 -2.14 2.02 -42.85
C LYS A 55 -1.55 2.82 -44.01
N ASP A 56 -2.12 3.99 -44.29
CA ASP A 56 -1.66 4.89 -45.35
C ASP A 56 -0.36 5.64 -45.01
N ASP A 57 0.05 5.67 -43.74
CA ASP A 57 1.37 6.19 -43.32
C ASP A 57 2.53 5.24 -43.65
N PHE A 58 2.22 4.02 -44.11
CA PHE A 58 3.20 2.99 -44.45
C PHE A 58 3.16 2.65 -45.94
N LEU A 59 4.28 2.15 -46.47
CA LEU A 59 4.29 1.56 -47.81
C LEU A 59 3.44 0.28 -47.80
N LEU A 60 2.40 0.25 -48.64
CA LEU A 60 1.46 -0.88 -48.72
C LEU A 60 2.17 -2.22 -48.99
N ALA A 61 3.26 -2.22 -49.76
CA ALA A 61 4.06 -3.40 -50.02
C ALA A 61 4.72 -3.94 -48.74
N ASP A 62 5.25 -3.05 -47.89
CA ASP A 62 5.94 -3.41 -46.66
C ASP A 62 4.96 -3.95 -45.62
N VAL A 63 3.83 -3.26 -45.39
CA VAL A 63 2.79 -3.73 -44.46
C VAL A 63 2.25 -5.09 -44.89
N ARG A 64 2.03 -5.32 -46.19
CA ARG A 64 1.63 -6.64 -46.71
C ARG A 64 2.68 -7.71 -46.46
N SER A 65 3.96 -7.37 -46.62
CA SER A 65 5.07 -8.29 -46.36
C SER A 65 5.12 -8.68 -44.87
N LEU A 66 5.05 -7.70 -43.97
CA LEU A 66 5.03 -7.92 -42.52
C LEU A 66 3.79 -8.69 -42.06
N THR A 67 2.61 -8.38 -42.64
CA THR A 67 1.37 -9.11 -42.35
C THR A 67 1.50 -10.59 -42.72
N LYS A 68 2.00 -10.89 -43.94
CA LYS A 68 2.25 -12.27 -44.36
C LYS A 68 3.26 -12.98 -43.47
N LEU A 69 4.32 -12.28 -43.05
CA LEU A 69 5.32 -12.82 -42.13
C LEU A 69 4.69 -13.23 -40.79
N LEU A 70 3.87 -12.34 -40.20
CA LEU A 70 3.21 -12.60 -38.91
C LEU A 70 2.14 -13.70 -39.03
N GLU A 71 1.31 -13.68 -40.08
CA GLU A 71 0.28 -14.70 -40.33
C GLU A 71 0.89 -16.09 -40.51
N LYS A 72 1.96 -16.19 -41.32
CA LYS A 72 2.69 -17.44 -41.53
C LYS A 72 3.20 -18.00 -40.20
N ASN A 73 3.85 -17.17 -39.39
CA ASN A 73 4.42 -17.59 -38.11
C ASN A 73 3.36 -17.98 -37.08
N LEU A 74 2.28 -17.21 -36.97
CA LEU A 74 1.15 -17.55 -36.11
C LEU A 74 0.50 -18.89 -36.51
N THR A 75 0.35 -19.13 -37.81
CA THR A 75 -0.24 -20.38 -38.33
C THR A 75 0.68 -21.57 -38.03
N GLN A 76 1.98 -21.43 -38.33
CA GLN A 76 2.98 -22.49 -38.09
C GLN A 76 3.14 -22.80 -36.60
N GLY A 77 3.11 -21.78 -35.74
CA GLY A 77 3.18 -21.93 -34.29
C GLY A 77 1.84 -22.23 -33.61
N LYS A 78 0.77 -22.54 -34.35
CA LYS A 78 -0.57 -22.87 -33.80
C LYS A 78 -1.10 -21.82 -32.81
N GLY A 79 -0.90 -20.55 -33.15
CA GLY A 79 -1.27 -19.40 -32.30
C GLY A 79 -0.22 -18.99 -31.27
N THR A 80 0.98 -19.61 -31.29
CA THR A 80 2.14 -19.18 -30.51
C THR A 80 3.24 -18.63 -31.43
N VAL A 81 4.01 -17.65 -30.96
CA VAL A 81 5.14 -17.07 -31.69
C VAL A 81 6.33 -16.89 -30.75
N GLY A 82 7.54 -17.05 -31.29
CA GLY A 82 8.81 -16.87 -30.58
C GLY A 82 9.60 -15.65 -31.07
N TRP A 83 10.89 -15.59 -30.73
CA TRP A 83 11.78 -14.49 -31.11
C TRP A 83 12.10 -14.44 -32.62
N GLY A 84 12.12 -15.60 -33.28
CA GLY A 84 12.37 -15.77 -34.72
C GLY A 84 11.40 -16.76 -35.39
N ASP A 85 11.63 -17.02 -36.68
CA ASP A 85 10.84 -17.98 -37.47
C ASP A 85 10.89 -19.39 -36.82
N ILE A 86 9.72 -20.01 -36.61
CA ILE A 86 9.65 -21.38 -36.12
C ILE A 86 9.95 -22.33 -37.28
N GLY A 87 11.20 -22.79 -37.38
CA GLY A 87 11.57 -23.95 -38.18
C GLY A 87 10.71 -25.16 -37.77
N ALA A 88 10.19 -25.87 -38.76
CA ALA A 88 9.19 -26.90 -38.60
C ALA A 88 9.62 -28.03 -37.64
N GLU A 89 8.95 -28.15 -36.50
CA GLU A 89 8.54 -29.44 -35.91
C GLU A 89 7.69 -29.22 -34.65
N THR A 90 6.39 -29.51 -34.74
CA THR A 90 5.57 -30.09 -33.65
C THR A 90 4.18 -30.45 -34.20
N ALA A 91 4.04 -31.67 -34.70
CA ALA A 91 2.75 -32.37 -34.87
C ALA A 91 2.17 -32.63 -33.46
N GLY A 92 0.98 -32.17 -33.08
CA GLY A 92 -0.38 -32.62 -33.45
C GLY A 92 -1.26 -32.22 -32.25
N LEU A 93 -2.50 -31.79 -32.44
CA LEU A 93 -3.69 -32.59 -32.09
C LEU A 93 -4.96 -31.84 -32.53
N GLY A 94 -5.76 -32.51 -33.36
CA GLY A 94 -7.24 -32.58 -33.37
C GLY A 94 -8.09 -31.31 -33.34
N GLU A 95 -8.70 -31.00 -34.48
CA GLU A 95 -9.94 -30.21 -34.55
C GLU A 95 -11.15 -31.04 -34.10
N GLY A 96 -12.04 -30.43 -33.32
CA GLY A 96 -13.37 -30.96 -32.98
C GLY A 96 -14.34 -29.79 -32.76
N GLY A 97 -15.40 -29.73 -33.58
CA GLY A 97 -16.33 -28.60 -33.69
C GLY A 97 -17.48 -28.56 -32.68
N GLY A 98 -18.34 -27.56 -32.82
CA GLY A 98 -19.66 -27.47 -32.16
C GLY A 98 -20.10 -26.04 -31.85
N ALA A 99 -21.20 -25.60 -32.45
CA ALA A 99 -21.71 -24.23 -32.47
C ALA A 99 -22.24 -23.67 -31.13
N ASP A 100 -22.04 -24.34 -29.99
CA ASP A 100 -22.28 -23.82 -28.63
C ASP A 100 -20.99 -23.35 -27.91
N ALA A 101 -19.84 -23.52 -28.56
CA ALA A 101 -18.55 -23.10 -28.02
C ALA A 101 -18.40 -21.58 -27.89
N GLY A 102 -19.14 -20.77 -28.67
CA GLY A 102 -18.97 -19.30 -28.70
C GLY A 102 -19.32 -18.60 -27.39
N SER A 103 -20.44 -18.99 -26.75
CA SER A 103 -20.90 -18.40 -25.48
C SER A 103 -20.04 -18.86 -24.29
N LEU A 104 -19.70 -20.15 -24.24
CA LEU A 104 -18.79 -20.71 -23.23
C LEU A 104 -17.35 -20.20 -23.39
N ARG A 105 -16.86 -20.02 -24.62
CA ARG A 105 -15.55 -19.43 -24.93
C ARG A 105 -15.53 -17.94 -24.59
N GLY A 106 -16.62 -17.20 -24.83
CA GLY A 106 -16.77 -15.79 -24.41
C GLY A 106 -16.75 -15.60 -22.89
N ARG A 107 -17.47 -16.44 -22.13
CA ARG A 107 -17.43 -16.47 -20.66
C ARG A 107 -16.04 -16.87 -20.13
N SER A 108 -15.39 -17.84 -20.77
CA SER A 108 -14.02 -18.26 -20.44
C SER A 108 -13.00 -17.14 -20.66
N ILE A 109 -13.09 -16.39 -21.76
CA ILE A 109 -12.20 -15.25 -22.06
C ILE A 109 -12.41 -14.11 -21.05
N LEU A 110 -13.66 -13.74 -20.74
CA LEU A 110 -13.94 -12.70 -19.75
C LEU A 110 -13.37 -13.04 -18.37
N HIS A 111 -13.53 -14.29 -17.94
CA HIS A 111 -12.92 -14.77 -16.71
C HIS A 111 -11.39 -14.62 -16.72
N GLN A 112 -10.72 -14.94 -17.84
CA GLN A 112 -9.27 -14.72 -17.95
C GLN A 112 -8.90 -13.23 -17.95
N ILE A 113 -9.67 -12.36 -18.59
CA ILE A 113 -9.46 -10.90 -18.55
C ILE A 113 -9.52 -10.40 -17.10
N VAL A 114 -10.57 -10.76 -16.37
CA VAL A 114 -10.75 -10.38 -14.95
C VAL A 114 -9.62 -10.96 -14.10
N LYS A 115 -9.20 -12.21 -14.33
CA LYS A 115 -8.06 -12.83 -13.64
C LYS A 115 -6.76 -12.07 -13.90
N CYS A 116 -6.48 -11.71 -15.15
CA CYS A 116 -5.30 -10.93 -15.53
C CYS A 116 -5.33 -9.52 -14.92
N ALA A 117 -6.46 -8.82 -14.97
CA ALA A 117 -6.61 -7.51 -14.37
C ALA A 117 -6.37 -7.54 -12.84
N ASN A 118 -6.95 -8.53 -12.15
CA ASN A 118 -6.69 -8.76 -10.73
C ASN A 118 -5.21 -9.08 -10.45
N PHE A 119 -4.57 -9.89 -11.30
CA PHE A 119 -3.15 -10.19 -11.18
C PHE A 119 -2.31 -8.92 -11.32
N LEU A 120 -2.61 -8.06 -12.29
CA LEU A 120 -1.89 -6.80 -12.53
C LEU A 120 -2.06 -5.83 -11.36
N VAL A 121 -3.29 -5.63 -10.85
CA VAL A 121 -3.54 -4.78 -9.67
C VAL A 121 -2.76 -5.30 -8.46
N LYS A 122 -2.86 -6.60 -8.15
CA LYS A 122 -2.18 -7.20 -6.99
C LYS A 122 -0.67 -7.14 -7.12
N THR A 123 -0.15 -7.35 -8.33
CA THR A 123 1.28 -7.24 -8.61
C THR A 123 1.73 -5.80 -8.43
N TRP A 124 1.02 -4.82 -9.00
CA TRP A 124 1.30 -3.40 -8.84
C TRP A 124 1.32 -2.95 -7.38
N MET A 125 0.36 -3.43 -6.58
CA MET A 125 0.29 -3.11 -5.14
C MET A 125 1.53 -3.61 -4.38
N ARG A 126 2.01 -4.81 -4.72
CA ARG A 126 3.18 -5.47 -4.09
C ARG A 126 4.50 -4.90 -4.55
N ASN A 127 4.66 -4.80 -5.87
CA ASN A 127 5.85 -4.36 -6.55
C ASN A 127 5.44 -3.44 -7.70
N ASN A 128 5.93 -2.21 -7.61
CA ASN A 128 5.69 -1.16 -8.60
C ASN A 128 7.02 -0.69 -9.21
N GLY A 129 8.02 -1.57 -9.22
CA GLY A 129 9.32 -1.39 -9.87
C GLY A 129 9.35 -1.98 -11.30
N PRO A 130 10.55 -2.05 -11.90
CA PRO A 130 10.74 -2.61 -13.23
C PRO A 130 10.26 -4.07 -13.33
N ASP A 131 9.91 -4.50 -14.54
CA ASP A 131 9.60 -5.90 -14.79
C ASP A 131 10.89 -6.71 -15.01
N LYS A 132 10.74 -8.02 -15.25
CA LYS A 132 11.90 -8.90 -15.44
C LYS A 132 12.58 -8.79 -16.82
N TRP A 133 12.02 -7.99 -17.73
CA TRP A 133 12.44 -7.88 -19.12
C TRP A 133 12.95 -6.48 -19.47
N HIS A 134 12.79 -5.52 -18.57
CA HIS A 134 13.12 -4.13 -18.80
C HIS A 134 13.70 -3.49 -17.55
N THR A 135 14.77 -2.71 -17.72
CA THR A 135 15.50 -2.07 -16.60
C THR A 135 14.76 -0.88 -16.00
N SER A 136 13.94 -0.19 -16.79
CA SER A 136 13.14 0.96 -16.34
C SER A 136 11.70 0.57 -16.06
N VAL A 137 11.15 1.14 -14.98
CA VAL A 137 9.74 1.02 -14.59
C VAL A 137 8.77 1.78 -15.52
N GLN A 138 9.26 2.74 -16.32
CA GLN A 138 8.38 3.48 -17.24
C GLN A 138 7.73 2.56 -18.28
N TYR A 139 8.43 1.50 -18.71
CA TYR A 139 7.90 0.52 -19.64
C TYR A 139 6.68 -0.26 -19.09
N PRO A 140 6.77 -0.98 -17.95
CA PRO A 140 5.59 -1.64 -17.39
C PRO A 140 4.49 -0.65 -16.95
N MET A 141 4.82 0.58 -16.55
CA MET A 141 3.80 1.61 -16.27
C MET A 141 2.97 1.95 -17.51
N MET A 142 3.63 2.15 -18.66
CA MET A 142 2.95 2.39 -19.94
C MET A 142 2.00 1.25 -20.28
N LEU A 143 2.48 0.00 -20.23
CA LEU A 143 1.68 -1.17 -20.58
C LEU A 143 0.48 -1.35 -19.65
N ILE A 144 0.66 -1.19 -18.33
CA ILE A 144 -0.45 -1.29 -17.37
C ILE A 144 -1.47 -0.18 -17.60
N ALA A 145 -1.02 1.05 -17.83
CA ALA A 145 -1.92 2.17 -18.12
C ALA A 145 -2.73 1.93 -19.39
N GLN A 146 -2.09 1.54 -20.49
CA GLN A 146 -2.76 1.20 -21.76
C GLN A 146 -3.75 0.05 -21.58
N THR A 147 -3.35 -1.02 -20.89
CA THR A 147 -4.19 -2.19 -20.61
C THR A 147 -5.45 -1.81 -19.83
N PHE A 148 -5.31 -1.03 -18.76
CA PHE A 148 -6.44 -0.62 -17.94
C PHE A 148 -7.33 0.43 -18.59
N LEU A 149 -6.78 1.31 -19.41
CA LEU A 149 -7.57 2.21 -20.24
C LEU A 149 -8.37 1.45 -21.30
N LEU A 150 -7.79 0.42 -21.92
CA LEU A 150 -8.51 -0.48 -22.82
C LEU A 150 -9.64 -1.21 -22.08
N LEU A 151 -9.36 -1.76 -20.89
CA LEU A 151 -10.36 -2.41 -20.05
C LEU A 151 -11.52 -1.46 -19.72
N LEU A 152 -11.22 -0.23 -19.29
CA LEU A 152 -12.21 0.81 -19.01
C LEU A 152 -13.04 1.13 -20.26
N LYS A 153 -12.40 1.32 -21.42
CA LYS A 153 -13.07 1.63 -22.69
C LYS A 153 -14.03 0.52 -23.12
N ARG A 154 -13.62 -0.74 -23.01
CA ARG A 154 -14.46 -1.92 -23.36
C ARG A 154 -15.62 -2.08 -22.37
N TRP A 155 -15.36 -1.92 -21.07
CA TRP A 155 -16.38 -1.96 -20.02
C TRP A 155 -17.40 -0.81 -20.14
N ALA A 156 -16.93 0.39 -20.50
CA ALA A 156 -17.75 1.57 -20.73
C ALA A 156 -18.76 1.38 -21.88
N LYS A 157 -18.33 0.69 -22.94
CA LYS A 157 -19.16 0.34 -24.10
C LYS A 157 -20.09 -0.85 -23.87
N ASN A 158 -20.10 -1.42 -22.66
CA ASN A 158 -20.84 -2.64 -22.31
C ASN A 158 -20.46 -3.85 -23.20
N GLU A 159 -19.21 -3.89 -23.70
CA GLU A 159 -18.66 -5.02 -24.44
C GLU A 159 -18.20 -6.16 -23.50
N LEU A 160 -18.20 -5.92 -22.19
CA LEU A 160 -17.91 -6.89 -21.15
C LEU A 160 -19.16 -7.07 -20.27
N ASP A 161 -19.50 -8.31 -19.93
CA ASP A 161 -20.61 -8.60 -19.01
C ASP A 161 -20.35 -7.96 -17.64
N SER A 162 -21.08 -6.88 -17.35
CA SER A 162 -20.92 -6.10 -16.13
C SER A 162 -21.25 -6.86 -14.86
N THR A 163 -22.00 -7.97 -14.95
CA THR A 163 -22.32 -8.81 -13.79
C THR A 163 -21.15 -9.69 -13.38
N ALA A 164 -20.29 -10.06 -14.32
CA ALA A 164 -19.11 -10.90 -14.11
C ALA A 164 -17.84 -10.11 -13.76
N VAL A 165 -17.83 -8.78 -13.99
CA VAL A 165 -16.70 -7.90 -13.62
C VAL A 165 -16.91 -7.35 -12.21
N PRO A 166 -15.98 -7.59 -11.25
CA PRO A 166 -16.09 -7.06 -9.90
C PRO A 166 -16.19 -5.53 -9.87
N LYS A 167 -17.18 -4.98 -9.15
CA LYS A 167 -17.32 -3.52 -8.99
C LYS A 167 -16.10 -2.89 -8.32
N SER A 168 -15.49 -3.56 -7.35
CA SER A 168 -14.26 -3.09 -6.70
C SER A 168 -13.12 -2.89 -7.70
N LEU A 169 -12.99 -3.80 -8.68
CA LEU A 169 -11.96 -3.73 -9.71
C LEU A 169 -12.10 -2.46 -10.55
N MET A 170 -13.32 -2.19 -11.04
CA MET A 170 -13.56 -1.05 -11.92
C MET A 170 -13.62 0.29 -11.17
N TYR A 171 -14.26 0.36 -10.00
CA TYR A 171 -14.50 1.61 -9.28
C TYR A 171 -13.38 2.00 -8.30
N GLN A 172 -12.54 1.06 -7.90
CA GLN A 172 -11.52 1.31 -6.87
C GLN A 172 -10.11 0.97 -7.37
N GLU A 173 -9.88 -0.29 -7.76
CA GLU A 173 -8.54 -0.80 -8.01
C GLU A 173 -7.91 -0.25 -9.29
N VAL A 174 -8.63 -0.29 -10.41
CA VAL A 174 -8.15 0.25 -11.69
C VAL A 174 -7.91 1.77 -11.62
N PRO A 175 -8.86 2.61 -11.15
CA PRO A 175 -8.63 4.05 -11.03
C PRO A 175 -7.48 4.38 -10.09
N ARG A 176 -7.33 3.65 -8.99
CA ARG A 176 -6.20 3.80 -8.06
C ARG A 176 -4.88 3.57 -8.76
N THR A 177 -4.74 2.47 -9.51
CA THR A 177 -3.50 2.16 -10.24
C THR A 177 -3.21 3.21 -11.30
N LEU A 178 -4.21 3.65 -12.08
CA LEU A 178 -4.03 4.68 -13.10
C LEU A 178 -3.59 6.03 -12.51
N LEU A 179 -4.19 6.45 -11.40
CA LEU A 179 -3.80 7.68 -10.70
C LEU A 179 -2.40 7.58 -10.07
N ASP A 180 -2.02 6.41 -9.55
CA ASP A 180 -0.66 6.17 -9.03
C ASP A 180 0.38 6.21 -10.15
N ILE A 181 0.10 5.59 -11.31
CA ILE A 181 0.96 5.67 -12.50
C ILE A 181 1.09 7.13 -12.98
N LEU A 182 -0.03 7.84 -13.17
CA LEU A 182 -0.02 9.25 -13.59
C LEU A 182 0.86 10.11 -12.67
N GLY A 183 0.63 10.02 -11.37
CA GLY A 183 1.37 10.79 -10.38
C GLY A 183 2.85 10.41 -10.29
N ARG A 184 3.22 9.15 -10.52
CA ARG A 184 4.62 8.72 -10.58
C ARG A 184 5.31 9.21 -11.84
N THR A 185 4.68 9.07 -13.00
CA THR A 185 5.24 9.53 -14.27
C THR A 185 5.49 11.03 -14.21
N MET A 186 4.51 11.84 -13.77
CA MET A 186 4.71 13.29 -13.65
C MET A 186 5.81 13.69 -12.66
N ARG A 187 5.94 12.99 -11.51
CA ARG A 187 6.95 13.31 -10.49
C ARG A 187 8.36 12.87 -10.83
N SER A 188 8.51 11.82 -11.65
CA SER A 188 9.82 11.27 -12.03
C SER A 188 10.46 11.98 -13.23
N GLN A 189 9.79 12.99 -13.80
CA GLN A 189 10.36 13.82 -14.87
C GLN A 189 11.53 14.63 -14.31
N ARG A 190 12.66 14.62 -15.04
CA ARG A 190 13.83 15.42 -14.74
C ARG A 190 13.68 16.85 -15.27
N ASP A 191 14.54 17.75 -14.82
CA ASP A 191 14.51 19.17 -15.23
C ASP A 191 14.76 19.37 -16.73
N ASP A 192 15.48 18.45 -17.38
CA ASP A 192 15.71 18.43 -18.84
C ASP A 192 14.49 17.93 -19.65
N GLY A 193 13.39 17.58 -18.97
CA GLY A 193 12.17 17.05 -19.56
C GLY A 193 12.18 15.54 -19.78
N SER A 194 13.31 14.87 -19.59
CA SER A 194 13.46 13.43 -19.80
C SER A 194 12.98 12.60 -18.62
N TRP A 195 12.87 11.30 -18.85
CA TRP A 195 12.87 10.28 -17.81
C TRP A 195 14.16 9.47 -17.91
N GLU A 196 14.88 9.38 -16.78
CA GLU A 196 16.18 8.71 -16.66
C GLU A 196 17.26 9.22 -17.65
N SER A 197 17.07 10.39 -18.27
CA SER A 197 17.93 10.88 -19.36
C SER A 197 18.10 9.86 -20.50
N LYS A 198 17.05 9.07 -20.74
CA LYS A 198 16.99 8.02 -21.75
C LYS A 198 15.85 8.29 -22.73
N ARG A 199 16.12 8.16 -24.03
CA ARG A 199 15.16 8.43 -25.12
C ARG A 199 14.00 7.46 -25.11
N GLU A 200 14.30 6.17 -25.11
CA GLU A 200 13.27 5.13 -25.18
C GLU A 200 12.38 5.17 -23.92
N VAL A 201 13.00 5.40 -22.76
CA VAL A 201 12.30 5.59 -21.48
C VAL A 201 11.43 6.85 -21.46
N THR A 202 11.91 7.95 -22.02
CA THR A 202 11.13 9.19 -22.16
C THR A 202 9.93 8.99 -23.08
N ALA A 203 10.08 8.21 -24.16
CA ALA A 203 8.99 7.86 -25.03
C ALA A 203 7.89 7.07 -24.30
N TYR A 204 8.25 6.10 -23.46
CA TYR A 204 7.28 5.38 -22.61
C TYR A 204 6.49 6.30 -21.70
N ALA A 205 7.16 7.25 -21.05
CA ALA A 205 6.50 8.22 -20.18
C ALA A 205 5.51 9.12 -20.95
N VAL A 206 5.88 9.60 -22.14
CA VAL A 206 4.98 10.40 -23.00
C VAL A 206 3.76 9.58 -23.45
N LEU A 207 3.98 8.32 -23.87
CA LEU A 207 2.92 7.38 -24.26
C LEU A 207 2.03 6.96 -23.08
N THR A 208 2.53 7.06 -21.84
CA THR A 208 1.75 6.87 -20.62
C THR A 208 0.88 8.09 -20.32
N LEU A 209 1.44 9.30 -20.42
CA LEU A 209 0.74 10.55 -20.09
C LEU A 209 -0.41 10.85 -21.05
N ALA A 210 -0.18 10.73 -22.35
CA ALA A 210 -1.16 11.13 -23.36
C ALA A 210 -2.56 10.53 -23.17
N PRO A 211 -2.72 9.20 -23.03
CA PRO A 211 -4.03 8.60 -22.84
C PRO A 211 -4.56 8.78 -21.40
N LEU A 212 -3.72 8.83 -20.36
CA LEU A 212 -4.16 9.09 -18.99
C LEU A 212 -4.77 10.49 -18.83
N LEU A 213 -4.21 11.50 -19.50
CA LEU A 213 -4.71 12.87 -19.48
C LEU A 213 -6.04 13.06 -20.24
N SER A 214 -6.54 12.02 -20.91
CA SER A 214 -7.90 12.03 -21.48
C SER A 214 -9.00 11.65 -20.49
N LEU A 215 -8.64 11.10 -19.32
CA LEU A 215 -9.62 10.74 -18.30
C LEU A 215 -10.31 11.99 -17.74
N PRO A 216 -11.64 11.97 -17.54
CA PRO A 216 -12.40 13.17 -17.18
C PRO A 216 -12.08 13.62 -15.75
N TRP A 217 -11.76 12.66 -14.87
CA TRP A 217 -11.49 12.92 -13.46
C TRP A 217 -10.08 13.47 -13.19
N VAL A 218 -9.27 13.66 -14.25
CA VAL A 218 -7.99 14.36 -14.17
C VAL A 218 -7.99 15.68 -14.94
N ASP A 219 -9.16 16.22 -15.30
CA ASP A 219 -9.27 17.48 -16.04
C ASP A 219 -8.52 18.65 -15.36
N PHE A 220 -8.56 18.69 -14.02
CA PHE A 220 -7.85 19.70 -13.23
C PHE A 220 -6.31 19.61 -13.35
N LEU A 221 -5.76 18.48 -13.82
CA LEU A 221 -4.33 18.25 -14.02
C LEU A 221 -3.90 18.48 -15.47
N LYS A 222 -4.83 18.70 -16.40
CA LYS A 222 -4.50 18.81 -17.83
C LYS A 222 -3.44 19.88 -18.10
N PRO A 223 -3.48 21.10 -17.54
CA PRO A 223 -2.46 22.10 -17.82
C PRO A 223 -1.03 21.62 -17.48
N GLU A 224 -0.86 21.08 -16.28
CA GLU A 224 0.44 20.61 -15.77
C GLU A 224 0.88 19.30 -16.41
N GLY A 225 -0.05 18.37 -16.62
CA GLY A 225 0.19 17.10 -17.27
C GLY A 225 0.55 17.25 -18.75
N ILE A 226 -0.15 18.13 -19.47
CA ILE A 226 0.17 18.47 -20.86
C ILE A 226 1.55 19.13 -20.91
N ALA A 227 1.83 20.12 -20.06
CA ALA A 227 3.15 20.73 -20.00
C ALA A 227 4.27 19.70 -19.72
N CYS A 228 4.03 18.75 -18.81
CA CYS A 228 4.93 17.62 -18.55
C CYS A 228 5.17 16.77 -19.80
N MET A 229 4.10 16.36 -20.50
CA MET A 229 4.18 15.61 -21.74
C MET A 229 4.98 16.36 -22.83
N TYR A 230 4.74 17.66 -23.02
CA TYR A 230 5.43 18.46 -24.03
C TYR A 230 6.93 18.66 -23.73
N ARG A 231 7.33 18.76 -22.46
CA ARG A 231 8.77 18.75 -22.11
C ARG A 231 9.44 17.45 -22.51
N GLY A 232 8.76 16.30 -22.30
CA GLY A 232 9.24 15.00 -22.78
C GLY A 232 9.38 14.93 -24.29
N LYS A 233 8.38 15.43 -25.03
CA LYS A 233 8.45 15.53 -26.49
C LYS A 233 9.59 16.42 -26.97
N ALA A 234 9.81 17.57 -26.32
CA ALA A 234 10.91 18.47 -26.66
C ALA A 234 12.28 17.79 -26.48
N TYR A 235 12.46 17.03 -25.39
CA TYR A 235 13.66 16.20 -25.19
C TYR A 235 13.87 15.18 -26.32
N LEU A 236 12.80 14.49 -26.75
CA LEU A 236 12.86 13.52 -27.85
C LEU A 236 13.20 14.17 -29.19
N GLU A 237 12.59 15.31 -29.51
CA GLU A 237 12.88 16.03 -30.77
C GLU A 237 14.33 16.52 -30.80
N ASN A 238 14.83 17.08 -29.69
CA ASN A 238 16.22 17.53 -29.57
C ASN A 238 17.23 16.38 -29.72
N SER A 239 16.82 15.14 -29.40
CA SER A 239 17.65 13.93 -29.48
C SER A 239 17.37 13.08 -30.73
N ARG A 240 16.64 13.61 -31.72
CA ARG A 240 16.21 12.88 -32.93
C ARG A 240 17.32 12.21 -33.71
N HIS A 241 18.47 12.87 -33.81
CA HIS A 241 19.66 12.34 -34.48
C HIS A 241 20.24 11.08 -33.80
N GLN A 242 19.82 10.76 -32.57
CA GLN A 242 20.32 9.63 -31.77
C GLN A 242 19.30 8.50 -31.59
N TRP A 243 18.09 8.57 -32.17
CA TRP A 243 17.06 7.56 -31.92
C TRP A 243 17.44 6.13 -32.32
N ARG A 244 18.35 5.97 -33.29
CA ARG A 244 18.88 4.66 -33.69
C ARG A 244 20.04 4.18 -32.80
N ILE A 245 20.54 5.04 -31.93
CA ILE A 245 21.54 4.68 -30.92
C ILE A 245 20.78 4.19 -29.69
N ALA A 246 20.42 2.90 -29.70
CA ALA A 246 19.58 2.31 -28.67
C ALA A 246 20.30 2.24 -27.32
N GLU A 247 19.57 2.58 -26.27
CA GLU A 247 20.04 2.42 -24.90
C GLU A 247 19.88 0.94 -24.48
N SER A 248 20.79 0.44 -23.64
CA SER A 248 20.71 -0.94 -23.13
C SER A 248 19.67 -1.04 -22.00
N VAL A 249 18.40 -1.12 -22.37
CA VAL A 249 17.26 -1.10 -21.43
C VAL A 249 16.47 -2.41 -21.36
N TRP A 250 16.61 -3.29 -22.33
CA TRP A 250 15.98 -4.61 -22.37
C TRP A 250 16.86 -5.65 -21.68
N ILE A 251 16.24 -6.66 -21.07
CA ILE A 251 16.92 -7.70 -20.27
C ILE A 251 16.70 -9.07 -20.93
N GLU A 252 17.79 -9.78 -21.21
CA GLU A 252 17.82 -11.22 -21.48
C GLU A 252 18.83 -11.88 -20.54
N LYS A 253 19.89 -12.54 -21.04
CA LYS A 253 21.05 -12.96 -20.22
C LYS A 253 21.86 -11.75 -19.76
N THR A 254 21.92 -10.74 -20.60
CA THR A 254 22.52 -9.43 -20.32
C THR A 254 21.55 -8.32 -20.73
N VAL A 255 21.88 -7.07 -20.40
CA VAL A 255 21.13 -5.93 -20.94
C VAL A 255 21.48 -5.69 -22.41
N TYR A 256 20.49 -5.31 -23.22
CA TYR A 256 20.66 -4.98 -24.63
C TYR A 256 19.71 -3.85 -25.07
N GLY A 257 19.93 -3.29 -26.25
CA GLY A 257 19.05 -2.28 -26.86
C GLY A 257 18.64 -2.66 -28.27
N SER A 258 17.46 -2.21 -28.72
CA SER A 258 17.00 -2.39 -30.11
C SER A 258 16.82 -1.02 -30.79
N PRO A 259 17.62 -0.71 -31.83
CA PRO A 259 17.48 0.52 -32.61
C PRO A 259 16.09 0.72 -33.22
N ASN A 260 15.45 -0.39 -33.62
CA ASN A 260 14.11 -0.38 -34.22
C ASN A 260 13.06 0.03 -33.18
N LEU A 261 13.14 -0.54 -31.97
CA LEU A 261 12.22 -0.18 -30.88
C LEU A 261 12.43 1.25 -30.39
N SER A 262 13.68 1.64 -30.11
CA SER A 262 14.02 3.01 -29.70
C SER A 262 13.48 4.05 -30.69
N GLN A 263 13.65 3.80 -31.99
CA GLN A 263 13.11 4.67 -33.03
C GLN A 263 11.57 4.66 -33.07
N ALA A 264 10.93 3.49 -33.04
CA ALA A 264 9.48 3.38 -33.12
C ALA A 264 8.79 4.06 -31.93
N TYR A 265 9.26 3.82 -30.70
CA TYR A 265 8.73 4.46 -29.51
C TYR A 265 8.92 5.98 -29.55
N SER A 266 10.09 6.46 -29.98
CA SER A 266 10.34 7.91 -30.09
C SER A 266 9.41 8.58 -31.12
N LEU A 267 9.17 7.92 -32.26
CA LEU A 267 8.23 8.39 -33.28
C LEU A 267 6.79 8.41 -32.76
N ALA A 268 6.36 7.33 -32.13
CA ALA A 268 5.04 7.18 -31.51
C ALA A 268 4.79 8.28 -30.45
N ALA A 269 5.76 8.50 -29.55
CA ALA A 269 5.67 9.53 -28.52
C ALA A 269 5.57 10.95 -29.10
N LEU A 270 6.20 11.24 -30.24
CA LEU A 270 6.04 12.54 -30.89
C LEU A 270 4.67 12.69 -31.57
N LYS A 271 4.17 11.63 -32.20
CA LYS A 271 2.87 11.61 -32.89
C LYS A 271 1.69 11.69 -31.92
N VAL A 272 1.73 11.00 -30.79
CA VAL A 272 0.58 10.84 -29.89
C VAL A 272 0.06 12.19 -29.39
N VAL A 273 -1.26 12.37 -29.34
CA VAL A 273 -1.89 13.57 -28.76
C VAL A 273 -2.78 13.15 -27.59
N VAL A 274 -3.08 14.07 -26.68
CA VAL A 274 -4.09 13.81 -25.64
C VAL A 274 -5.45 13.63 -26.32
N PRO A 275 -6.09 12.45 -26.25
CA PRO A 275 -7.38 12.24 -26.89
C PRO A 275 -8.45 13.20 -26.34
N THR A 276 -9.16 13.89 -27.23
CA THR A 276 -10.21 14.86 -26.87
C THR A 276 -11.59 14.23 -26.67
N MET A 277 -11.83 13.01 -27.16
CA MET A 277 -13.18 12.56 -27.51
C MET A 277 -13.72 11.31 -26.80
N PHE A 278 -12.96 10.65 -25.91
CA PHE A 278 -13.34 9.28 -25.53
C PHE A 278 -13.59 9.09 -24.04
N VAL A 279 -14.70 9.64 -23.54
CA VAL A 279 -15.20 9.21 -22.25
C VAL A 279 -16.72 9.09 -22.23
N SER A 280 -17.21 7.87 -22.05
CA SER A 280 -18.63 7.61 -21.81
C SER A 280 -19.09 8.23 -20.49
N ALA A 281 -20.36 8.62 -20.36
CA ALA A 281 -20.95 9.04 -19.09
C ALA A 281 -20.64 8.09 -17.92
N LYS A 282 -20.64 6.77 -18.19
CA LYS A 282 -20.31 5.71 -17.22
C LYS A 282 -18.92 5.84 -16.57
N ILE A 283 -17.93 6.39 -17.28
CA ILE A 283 -16.58 6.64 -16.73
C ILE A 283 -16.59 7.97 -15.97
N SER A 284 -17.24 9.01 -16.49
CA SER A 284 -17.38 10.30 -15.80
C SER A 284 -18.08 10.16 -14.44
N ASP A 285 -19.10 9.30 -14.35
CA ASP A 285 -19.87 9.05 -13.12
C ASP A 285 -19.06 8.36 -12.01
N MET A 286 -17.88 7.80 -12.33
CA MET A 286 -17.00 7.19 -11.33
C MET A 286 -16.42 8.24 -10.37
N PHE A 287 -16.33 9.52 -10.79
CA PHE A 287 -15.81 10.62 -10.00
C PHE A 287 -16.78 11.81 -10.07
N PRO A 288 -17.87 11.77 -9.30
CA PRO A 288 -18.93 12.74 -9.42
C PRO A 288 -18.49 14.14 -8.93
N PRO A 289 -19.15 15.23 -9.38
CA PRO A 289 -18.76 16.61 -9.02
C PRO A 289 -18.68 16.88 -7.50
N GLN A 290 -19.46 16.16 -6.70
CA GLN A 290 -19.43 16.25 -5.23
C GLN A 290 -18.08 15.81 -4.67
N LEU A 291 -17.48 14.76 -5.26
CA LEU A 291 -16.14 14.31 -4.90
C LEU A 291 -15.11 15.39 -5.24
N MET A 292 -15.19 15.99 -6.43
CA MET A 292 -14.30 17.10 -6.84
C MET A 292 -14.37 18.27 -5.84
N LYS A 293 -15.58 18.74 -5.48
CA LYS A 293 -15.78 19.81 -4.50
C LYS A 293 -15.17 19.47 -3.15
N LYS A 294 -15.32 18.23 -2.70
CA LYS A 294 -14.72 17.73 -1.46
C LYS A 294 -13.19 17.75 -1.54
N MET A 295 -12.59 17.28 -2.62
CA MET A 295 -11.13 17.29 -2.82
C MET A 295 -10.58 18.73 -2.83
N ILE A 296 -11.28 19.69 -3.46
CA ILE A 296 -10.89 21.11 -3.44
C ILE A 296 -10.88 21.64 -2.01
N LYS A 297 -11.94 21.40 -1.24
CA LYS A 297 -12.02 21.84 0.17
C LYS A 297 -10.89 21.23 1.01
N MET A 298 -10.65 19.92 0.88
CA MET A 298 -9.57 19.25 1.60
C MET A 298 -8.19 19.78 1.18
N SER A 299 -7.98 20.06 -0.11
CA SER A 299 -6.71 20.62 -0.60
C SER A 299 -6.42 22.00 0.01
N GLY A 300 -7.45 22.86 0.15
CA GLY A 300 -7.30 24.17 0.79
C GLY A 300 -7.02 24.09 2.29
N PHE A 301 -7.53 23.06 2.98
CA PHE A 301 -7.17 22.78 4.37
C PHE A 301 -5.71 22.31 4.47
N PHE A 302 -5.32 21.28 3.71
CA PHE A 302 -3.97 20.73 3.79
C PHE A 302 -2.89 21.69 3.31
N ALA A 303 -3.20 22.61 2.39
CA ALA A 303 -2.31 23.70 2.01
C ALA A 303 -1.94 24.66 3.17
N GLN A 304 -2.59 24.55 4.33
CA GLN A 304 -2.25 25.32 5.54
C GLN A 304 -1.47 24.50 6.57
N VAL A 305 -1.32 23.18 6.35
CA VAL A 305 -0.70 22.26 7.29
C VAL A 305 0.74 21.99 6.85
N VAL A 306 1.71 22.12 7.75
CA VAL A 306 3.10 21.71 7.49
C VAL A 306 3.14 20.18 7.31
N PRO A 307 3.81 19.64 6.26
CA PRO A 307 4.77 20.31 5.38
C PRO A 307 4.20 20.84 4.04
N PHE A 308 2.89 20.72 3.83
CA PHE A 308 2.25 20.99 2.54
C PHE A 308 2.02 22.47 2.23
N SER A 309 2.40 23.39 3.11
CA SER A 309 2.13 24.83 2.95
C SER A 309 2.73 25.47 1.69
N ARG A 310 3.74 24.82 1.09
CA ARG A 310 4.36 25.23 -0.19
C ARG A 310 4.05 24.29 -1.34
N ALA A 311 3.22 23.27 -1.13
CA ALA A 311 2.90 22.30 -2.16
C ALA A 311 1.97 22.96 -3.21
N PRO A 312 2.25 22.79 -4.52
CA PRO A 312 1.33 23.19 -5.57
C PRO A 312 -0.04 22.55 -5.37
N GLN A 313 -1.10 23.32 -5.60
CA GLN A 313 -2.48 22.87 -5.37
C GLN A 313 -2.81 21.59 -6.13
N TRP A 314 -2.37 21.48 -7.38
CA TRP A 314 -2.61 20.31 -8.23
C TRP A 314 -1.99 19.03 -7.64
N LYS A 315 -0.84 19.11 -6.94
CA LYS A 315 -0.21 17.95 -6.29
C LYS A 315 -1.08 17.45 -5.13
N LEU A 316 -1.55 18.37 -4.29
CA LEU A 316 -2.42 18.04 -3.16
C LEU A 316 -3.74 17.43 -3.64
N GLN A 317 -4.33 18.00 -4.70
CA GLN A 317 -5.52 17.46 -5.31
C GLN A 317 -5.28 16.05 -5.86
N LEU A 318 -4.20 15.81 -6.61
CA LEU A 318 -3.85 14.48 -7.11
C LEU A 318 -3.69 13.45 -5.98
N SER A 319 -2.95 13.79 -4.92
CA SER A 319 -2.81 12.92 -3.74
C SER A 319 -4.16 12.62 -3.09
N LEU A 320 -5.04 13.62 -2.96
CA LEU A 320 -6.39 13.44 -2.43
C LEU A 320 -7.26 12.52 -3.31
N PHE A 321 -7.17 12.64 -4.64
CA PHE A 321 -7.87 11.74 -5.58
C PHE A 321 -7.39 10.30 -5.42
N GLN A 322 -6.08 10.08 -5.30
CA GLN A 322 -5.53 8.75 -5.01
C GLN A 322 -6.08 8.21 -3.67
N SER A 323 -6.08 9.05 -2.63
CA SER A 323 -6.59 8.72 -1.29
C SER A 323 -8.07 8.35 -1.27
N ALA A 324 -8.91 8.93 -2.13
CA ALA A 324 -10.35 8.64 -2.16
C ALA A 324 -10.66 7.15 -2.39
N SER A 325 -9.89 6.49 -3.26
CA SER A 325 -10.02 5.05 -3.53
C SER A 325 -9.69 4.21 -2.29
N TYR A 326 -8.71 4.63 -1.49
CA TYR A 326 -8.33 3.95 -0.25
C TYR A 326 -9.34 4.21 0.86
N ALA A 327 -9.90 5.41 0.95
CA ALA A 327 -10.93 5.74 1.94
C ALA A 327 -12.16 4.82 1.80
N ALA A 328 -12.60 4.55 0.57
CA ALA A 328 -13.70 3.63 0.31
C ALA A 328 -13.39 2.19 0.77
N THR A 329 -12.19 1.68 0.47
CA THR A 329 -11.77 0.34 0.91
C THR A 329 -11.57 0.28 2.43
N LEU A 330 -11.00 1.33 3.04
CA LEU A 330 -10.79 1.43 4.49
C LEU A 330 -12.11 1.40 5.24
N LYS A 331 -13.11 2.13 4.73
CA LYS A 331 -14.48 2.07 5.25
C LYS A 331 -15.04 0.65 5.21
N ALA A 332 -14.79 -0.12 4.15
CA ALA A 332 -15.27 -1.51 4.07
C ALA A 332 -14.62 -2.43 5.12
N SER A 333 -13.34 -2.21 5.46
CA SER A 333 -12.58 -2.99 6.45
C SER A 333 -12.77 -2.56 7.91
N ARG A 334 -13.56 -1.52 8.17
CA ARG A 334 -13.65 -0.89 9.51
C ARG A 334 -14.17 -1.80 10.62
N TYR A 335 -14.84 -2.89 10.29
CA TYR A 335 -15.36 -3.85 11.27
C TYR A 335 -14.67 -5.21 11.24
N ASP A 336 -13.50 -5.31 10.59
CA ASP A 336 -12.75 -6.56 10.48
C ASP A 336 -12.27 -7.05 11.86
N ILE A 337 -11.95 -6.12 12.78
CA ILE A 337 -11.46 -6.40 14.13
C ILE A 337 -12.44 -5.90 15.19
N PHE A 338 -12.74 -4.60 15.18
CA PHE A 338 -13.55 -3.95 16.20
C PHE A 338 -15.03 -3.88 15.78
N PRO A 339 -15.98 -4.16 16.70
CA PRO A 339 -17.39 -4.01 16.41
C PRO A 339 -17.79 -2.53 16.23
N PRO A 340 -18.98 -2.24 15.69
CA PRO A 340 -19.52 -0.88 15.68
C PRO A 340 -19.62 -0.32 17.12
N MET A 341 -18.99 0.83 17.35
CA MET A 341 -19.00 1.54 18.63
C MET A 341 -19.76 2.86 18.51
N GLN A 342 -20.65 3.18 19.44
CA GLN A 342 -21.43 4.44 19.44
C GLN A 342 -20.55 5.68 19.64
N LYS A 343 -19.49 5.62 20.47
CA LYS A 343 -18.59 6.75 20.72
C LYS A 343 -17.47 6.91 19.69
N ALA A 344 -17.08 5.84 18.96
CA ALA A 344 -16.07 5.92 17.91
C ALA A 344 -16.60 6.52 16.59
N SER A 345 -17.81 7.11 16.61
CA SER A 345 -18.59 7.47 15.43
C SER A 345 -18.12 8.73 14.70
N ASP A 346 -16.99 9.34 15.07
CA ASP A 346 -16.40 10.40 14.24
C ASP A 346 -15.68 9.76 13.04
N GLU A 347 -16.44 9.14 12.12
CA GLU A 347 -15.96 8.54 10.85
C GLU A 347 -15.10 9.52 10.02
N LYS A 348 -15.05 10.80 10.40
CA LYS A 348 -14.22 11.83 9.78
C LYS A 348 -12.75 11.43 9.67
N TYR A 349 -12.15 10.73 10.64
CA TYR A 349 -10.74 10.33 10.55
C TYR A 349 -10.45 9.38 9.37
N GLN A 350 -11.44 8.61 8.93
CA GLN A 350 -11.31 7.66 7.81
C GLN A 350 -11.00 8.37 6.49
N GLU A 351 -11.33 9.66 6.39
CA GLU A 351 -11.06 10.48 5.21
C GLU A 351 -9.65 11.09 5.24
N TYR A 352 -9.05 11.24 6.42
CA TYR A 352 -7.72 11.81 6.61
C TYR A 352 -6.62 10.73 6.50
N ILE A 353 -6.84 9.53 7.06
CA ILE A 353 -5.84 8.45 7.09
C ILE A 353 -5.22 8.19 5.71
N PRO A 354 -6.00 8.02 4.62
CA PRO A 354 -5.38 7.74 3.34
C PRO A 354 -4.59 8.93 2.79
N PHE A 355 -4.97 10.17 3.11
CA PHE A 355 -4.23 11.35 2.66
C PHE A 355 -2.95 11.57 3.46
N THR A 356 -2.92 11.32 4.77
CA THR A 356 -1.69 11.47 5.56
C THR A 356 -0.58 10.58 4.99
N TRP A 357 -0.89 9.33 4.68
CA TRP A 357 0.07 8.40 4.06
C TRP A 357 0.43 8.78 2.61
N ILE A 358 -0.56 9.00 1.73
CA ILE A 358 -0.31 9.27 0.31
C ILE A 358 0.34 10.65 0.12
N GLY A 359 -0.17 11.68 0.79
CA GLY A 359 0.33 13.04 0.73
C GLY A 359 1.78 13.14 1.23
N CYS A 360 2.11 12.53 2.38
CA CYS A 360 3.50 12.50 2.86
C CYS A 360 4.42 11.71 1.92
N ARG A 361 3.97 10.57 1.40
CA ARG A 361 4.71 9.79 0.39
C ARG A 361 4.98 10.62 -0.87
N ASP A 362 4.00 11.42 -1.28
CA ASP A 362 4.10 12.25 -2.47
C ASP A 362 5.00 13.48 -2.27
N TYR A 363 4.91 14.10 -1.10
CA TYR A 363 5.75 15.23 -0.70
C TYR A 363 7.23 14.84 -0.59
N LEU A 364 7.52 13.71 0.05
CA LEU A 364 8.88 13.19 0.22
C LEU A 364 9.40 12.42 -1.01
N SER A 365 8.52 12.10 -1.97
CA SER A 365 8.83 11.20 -3.10
C SER A 365 9.38 9.83 -2.68
N THR A 366 8.90 9.30 -1.55
CA THR A 366 9.42 8.06 -0.95
C THR A 366 9.11 6.83 -1.83
N PRO A 367 10.11 6.00 -2.18
CA PRO A 367 9.90 4.74 -2.88
C PRO A 367 9.37 3.68 -1.91
N ILE A 368 8.04 3.46 -1.95
CA ILE A 368 7.37 2.48 -1.09
C ILE A 368 6.24 1.77 -1.83
N SER A 369 6.01 0.50 -1.50
CA SER A 369 4.92 -0.27 -2.09
C SER A 369 3.56 0.25 -1.62
N SER A 370 2.58 0.22 -2.52
CA SER A 370 1.20 0.59 -2.18
C SER A 370 0.58 -0.37 -1.18
N GLN A 371 1.04 -1.63 -1.14
CA GLN A 371 0.67 -2.59 -0.12
C GLN A 371 1.15 -2.15 1.28
N THR A 372 2.40 -1.73 1.42
CA THR A 372 2.92 -1.25 2.72
C THR A 372 2.13 -0.02 3.19
N LEU A 373 1.82 0.92 2.28
CA LEU A 373 0.97 2.07 2.61
C LEU A 373 -0.42 1.63 3.09
N TRP A 374 -1.03 0.64 2.41
CA TRP A 374 -2.33 0.09 2.81
C TRP A 374 -2.29 -0.59 4.18
N GLU A 375 -1.25 -1.40 4.46
CA GLU A 375 -1.04 -2.03 5.76
C GLU A 375 -0.94 -0.98 6.87
N MET A 376 -0.25 0.14 6.62
CA MET A 376 -0.16 1.23 7.58
C MET A 376 -1.42 2.10 7.70
N MET A 377 -2.23 2.22 6.65
CA MET A 377 -3.56 2.83 6.74
C MET A 377 -4.49 1.99 7.62
N LEU A 378 -4.44 0.65 7.52
CA LEU A 378 -5.18 -0.26 8.40
C LEU A 378 -4.74 -0.11 9.85
N VAL A 379 -3.42 -0.12 10.12
CA VAL A 379 -2.87 0.13 11.47
C VAL A 379 -3.36 1.47 12.01
N SER A 380 -3.31 2.53 11.20
CA SER A 380 -3.78 3.86 11.61
C SER A 380 -5.26 3.86 11.99
N MET A 381 -6.11 3.15 11.22
CA MET A 381 -7.53 3.02 11.54
C MET A 381 -7.75 2.23 12.84
N PHE A 382 -7.08 1.08 12.98
CA PHE A 382 -7.19 0.25 14.17
C PHE A 382 -6.65 0.94 15.42
N ASN A 383 -5.71 1.88 15.29
CA ASN A 383 -5.25 2.73 16.40
C ASN A 383 -6.37 3.60 16.97
N PHE A 384 -7.17 4.25 16.12
CA PHE A 384 -8.33 5.02 16.59
C PHE A 384 -9.41 4.12 17.22
N GLN A 385 -9.56 2.91 16.69
CA GLN A 385 -10.60 1.99 17.15
C GLN A 385 -10.23 1.31 18.47
N VAL A 386 -8.98 0.90 18.65
CA VAL A 386 -8.53 0.26 19.89
C VAL A 386 -8.57 1.25 21.06
N ASP A 387 -8.20 2.52 20.82
CA ASP A 387 -8.27 3.62 21.79
C ASP A 387 -9.70 3.75 22.34
N ALA A 388 -10.67 3.99 21.43
CA ALA A 388 -12.08 4.08 21.79
C ALA A 388 -12.64 2.78 22.41
N TYR A 389 -12.18 1.61 21.94
CA TYR A 389 -12.64 0.32 22.46
C TYR A 389 -12.16 0.06 23.88
N MET A 390 -10.90 0.41 24.18
CA MET A 390 -10.32 0.30 25.52
C MET A 390 -11.04 1.21 26.52
N GLU A 391 -11.34 2.45 26.14
CA GLU A 391 -12.03 3.43 26.99
C GLU A 391 -13.52 3.15 27.21
N THR A 392 -14.13 2.33 26.35
CA THR A 392 -15.57 2.04 26.41
C THR A 392 -15.84 0.59 26.80
N ALA A 393 -15.88 -0.31 25.82
CA ALA A 393 -16.29 -1.70 26.01
C ALA A 393 -15.39 -2.44 27.01
N VAL A 394 -14.07 -2.22 26.96
CA VAL A 394 -13.14 -2.90 27.87
C VAL A 394 -13.29 -2.36 29.29
N TRP A 395 -13.35 -1.03 29.45
CA TRP A 395 -13.53 -0.42 30.77
C TRP A 395 -14.85 -0.81 31.43
N GLU A 396 -15.95 -0.85 30.69
CA GLU A 396 -17.26 -1.27 31.19
C GLU A 396 -17.25 -2.72 31.72
N GLN A 397 -16.54 -3.63 31.03
CA GLN A 397 -16.51 -5.05 31.40
C GLN A 397 -15.43 -5.41 32.44
N TYR A 398 -14.27 -4.73 32.40
CA TYR A 398 -13.08 -5.10 33.19
C TYR A 398 -12.63 -4.03 34.19
N GLY A 399 -13.33 -2.90 34.32
CA GLY A 399 -12.95 -1.81 35.22
C GLY A 399 -12.70 -2.24 36.67
N ASP A 400 -13.43 -3.25 37.16
CA ASP A 400 -13.27 -3.83 38.50
C ASP A 400 -12.36 -5.08 38.53
N LYS A 401 -11.89 -5.55 37.37
CA LYS A 401 -11.10 -6.79 37.18
C LYS A 401 -9.79 -6.55 36.42
N LEU A 402 -9.16 -5.39 36.64
CA LEU A 402 -7.93 -5.00 35.95
C LEU A 402 -6.78 -6.02 36.05
N PRO A 403 -6.56 -6.74 37.19
CA PRO A 403 -5.53 -7.77 37.24
C PRO A 403 -5.75 -8.91 36.24
N GLU A 404 -7.01 -9.33 36.03
CA GLU A 404 -7.39 -10.35 35.07
C GLU A 404 -7.14 -9.87 33.63
N LEU A 405 -7.53 -8.63 33.33
CA LEU A 405 -7.28 -8.02 32.01
C LEU A 405 -5.77 -7.88 31.73
N LYS A 406 -4.98 -7.43 32.71
CA LYS A 406 -3.51 -7.34 32.60
C LYS A 406 -2.90 -8.72 32.35
N ALA A 407 -3.42 -9.79 32.98
CA ALA A 407 -2.97 -11.16 32.75
C ALA A 407 -3.35 -11.68 31.36
N LEU A 408 -4.57 -11.37 30.89
CA LEU A 408 -5.04 -11.70 29.55
C LEU A 408 -4.14 -11.06 28.48
N ILE A 409 -3.89 -9.75 28.56
CA ILE A 409 -3.03 -9.02 27.61
C ILE A 409 -1.63 -9.63 27.53
N ARG A 410 -1.03 -9.94 28.70
CA ARG A 410 0.28 -10.61 28.72
C ARG A 410 0.24 -11.97 28.04
N THR A 411 -0.84 -12.72 28.22
CA THR A 411 -1.01 -14.04 27.62
C THR A 411 -1.11 -13.96 26.10
N ILE A 412 -1.98 -13.09 25.58
CA ILE A 412 -2.19 -12.97 24.12
C ILE A 412 -0.96 -12.40 23.40
N CYS A 413 -0.17 -11.52 24.03
CA CYS A 413 1.06 -10.99 23.42
C CYS A 413 2.28 -11.91 23.54
N SER A 414 2.29 -12.85 24.50
CA SER A 414 3.45 -13.73 24.75
C SER A 414 3.56 -14.91 23.77
N ASN A 415 2.55 -15.17 22.94
CA ASN A 415 2.54 -16.24 21.93
C ASN A 415 3.02 -17.61 22.46
N LYS A 416 2.71 -17.96 23.72
CA LYS A 416 2.87 -19.33 24.19
C LYS A 416 1.72 -20.13 23.59
N PRO A 417 1.96 -21.18 22.77
CA PRO A 417 0.88 -22.04 22.33
C PRO A 417 0.23 -22.64 23.58
N GLU A 418 -1.05 -22.34 23.80
CA GLU A 418 -1.82 -23.04 24.81
C GLU A 418 -1.76 -24.53 24.48
N LYS A 419 -1.05 -25.29 25.31
CA LYS A 419 -1.36 -26.70 25.47
C LYS A 419 -2.76 -26.73 26.08
N ARG A 420 -3.79 -26.76 25.22
CA ARG A 420 -5.14 -27.14 25.64
C ARG A 420 -4.99 -28.49 26.36
N LYS A 421 -5.10 -28.47 27.69
CA LYS A 421 -5.42 -29.67 28.45
C LYS A 421 -6.73 -30.18 27.86
N ARG A 422 -6.68 -31.34 27.21
CA ARG A 422 -7.89 -32.13 27.01
C ARG A 422 -8.46 -32.35 28.41
N SER A 423 -9.65 -31.81 28.64
CA SER A 423 -10.52 -32.25 29.73
C SER A 423 -10.88 -33.69 29.41
N ASP A 424 -10.26 -34.63 30.13
CA ASP A 424 -10.72 -36.01 30.21
C ASP A 424 -12.01 -36.01 31.03
N ASP A 425 -13.13 -36.15 30.34
CA ASP A 425 -14.40 -36.67 30.87
C ASP A 425 -14.97 -37.56 29.76
N ASP A 426 -14.62 -38.85 29.77
CA ASP A 426 -15.63 -39.90 29.62
C ASP A 426 -15.08 -41.24 30.11
N ASP A 427 -15.91 -41.92 30.88
CA ASP A 427 -15.62 -43.09 31.68
C ASP A 427 -16.31 -44.29 31.02
N SER A 428 -15.57 -45.20 30.38
CA SER A 428 -16.05 -46.58 30.23
C SER A 428 -14.91 -47.60 30.08
N LYS A 429 -14.74 -48.32 31.18
CA LYS A 429 -14.05 -49.60 31.39
C LYS A 429 -13.99 -50.52 30.17
N VAL A 430 -12.78 -50.99 29.82
CA VAL A 430 -12.51 -52.43 29.63
C VAL A 430 -11.11 -52.76 30.16
N VAL A 431 -11.10 -53.73 31.07
CA VAL A 431 -9.93 -54.33 31.72
C VAL A 431 -9.14 -55.16 30.72
N SER A 432 -7.81 -55.02 30.69
CA SER A 432 -6.89 -56.15 30.48
C SER A 432 -5.49 -55.91 31.05
N LYS A 433 -5.15 -56.84 31.95
CA LYS A 433 -3.93 -57.10 32.73
C LYS A 433 -2.57 -56.75 32.10
N LYS A 434 -1.71 -56.19 32.97
CA LYS A 434 -0.30 -56.56 33.30
C LYS A 434 0.61 -57.01 32.15
N LEU A 435 1.78 -56.34 32.00
CA LEU A 435 3.01 -56.76 32.70
C LEU A 435 4.11 -55.68 32.58
N ALA A 436 4.96 -55.65 33.60
CA ALA A 436 6.13 -54.81 33.74
C ALA A 436 7.32 -55.31 32.89
N ASN A 437 8.17 -54.39 32.41
CA ASN A 437 9.58 -54.23 32.82
C ASN A 437 10.42 -53.56 31.74
N GLY A 438 11.32 -52.69 32.19
CA GLY A 438 12.75 -52.86 31.89
C GLY A 438 13.37 -52.05 30.76
N THR A 439 13.98 -50.92 31.16
CA THR A 439 15.41 -50.57 30.96
C THR A 439 16.05 -50.52 29.56
N GLY A 440 16.75 -49.40 29.32
CA GLY A 440 18.07 -49.35 28.65
C GLY A 440 18.03 -48.94 27.17
N THR A 441 18.35 -47.68 26.81
CA THR A 441 19.68 -47.10 26.51
C THR A 441 20.31 -47.48 25.15
N HIS A 442 20.63 -46.43 24.36
CA HIS A 442 21.63 -46.35 23.26
C HIS A 442 21.32 -47.20 21.99
N THR A 443 21.59 -46.83 20.72
CA THR A 443 22.34 -45.78 20.01
C THR A 443 22.06 -45.91 18.50
N MET A 444 22.17 -44.78 17.79
CA MET A 444 22.65 -44.57 16.39
C MET A 444 22.04 -45.24 15.14
N ASN A 445 21.73 -44.34 14.18
CA ASN A 445 21.93 -44.35 12.72
C ASN A 445 21.64 -45.61 11.88
N GLY A 446 20.79 -45.41 10.87
CA GLY A 446 20.68 -46.27 9.70
C GLY A 446 19.86 -45.63 8.58
N THR A 447 20.54 -45.15 7.55
CA THR A 447 19.99 -44.75 6.24
C THR A 447 19.30 -45.93 5.54
N GLY A 448 18.15 -45.69 4.89
CA GLY A 448 17.48 -46.71 4.07
C GLY A 448 16.36 -46.12 3.21
N ARG A 449 16.55 -46.23 1.90
CA ARG A 449 15.77 -45.68 0.77
C ARG A 449 14.61 -46.61 0.37
N SER A 450 13.69 -46.08 -0.44
CA SER A 450 12.66 -46.76 -1.25
C SER A 450 11.34 -47.09 -0.51
N THR A 451 10.14 -46.95 -1.07
CA THR A 451 9.72 -47.05 -2.49
C THR A 451 8.26 -46.58 -2.67
N ARG A 452 7.99 -45.97 -3.84
CA ARG A 452 6.87 -46.23 -4.79
C ARG A 452 5.38 -46.09 -4.43
N ASN A 453 4.69 -45.59 -5.47
CA ASN A 453 3.33 -45.90 -5.98
C ASN A 453 2.15 -45.17 -5.30
N SER A 454 1.07 -44.75 -5.97
CA SER A 454 0.67 -44.81 -7.39
C SER A 454 -0.60 -43.98 -7.59
N VAL A 455 -0.73 -43.47 -8.82
CA VAL A 455 -1.93 -42.99 -9.52
C VAL A 455 -3.19 -43.84 -9.27
N LYS A 456 -4.37 -43.22 -9.08
CA LYS A 456 -5.60 -43.39 -9.91
C LYS A 456 -6.82 -42.62 -9.35
N ARG A 457 -7.79 -42.48 -10.25
CA ARG A 457 -8.75 -41.40 -10.47
C ARG A 457 -10.19 -41.94 -10.39
N CYS A 458 -11.16 -41.03 -10.34
CA CYS A 458 -12.59 -41.15 -10.72
C CYS A 458 -13.57 -41.79 -9.71
N HIS A 459 -14.67 -41.08 -9.39
CA HIS A 459 -15.96 -41.24 -10.10
C HIS A 459 -16.98 -40.17 -9.70
N GLU A 460 -17.64 -39.59 -10.70
CA GLU A 460 -18.92 -38.88 -10.61
C GLU A 460 -20.08 -39.88 -10.68
N HIS A 461 -21.23 -39.53 -10.10
CA HIS A 461 -22.56 -39.87 -10.62
C HIS A 461 -23.61 -38.89 -10.08
N GLU A 462 -24.30 -38.23 -11.02
CA GLU A 462 -25.56 -37.49 -10.83
C GLU A 462 -26.74 -38.46 -10.66
N HIS A 463 -27.81 -38.03 -9.98
CA HIS A 463 -29.19 -38.14 -10.48
C HIS A 463 -30.19 -37.29 -9.68
N SER A 464 -31.19 -36.82 -10.42
CA SER A 464 -32.25 -35.83 -10.20
C SER A 464 -33.53 -36.36 -9.53
N ASN A 465 -34.29 -35.48 -8.85
CA ASN A 465 -35.72 -35.14 -9.12
C ASN A 465 -36.47 -34.55 -7.90
N GLY A 466 -37.31 -33.51 -8.16
CA GLY A 466 -38.62 -33.35 -7.52
C GLY A 466 -38.88 -32.11 -6.64
N GLU A 467 -39.39 -31.02 -7.22
CA GLU A 467 -40.21 -29.97 -6.57
C GLU A 467 -41.61 -30.51 -6.15
N PRO A 468 -42.52 -29.81 -5.37
CA PRO A 468 -42.69 -28.34 -5.23
C PRO A 468 -43.16 -27.73 -3.86
N VAL A 469 -42.96 -26.41 -3.74
CA VAL A 469 -43.89 -25.36 -3.21
C VAL A 469 -44.39 -25.40 -1.74
N ARG A 470 -44.00 -24.38 -0.95
CA ARG A 470 -44.93 -23.35 -0.40
C ARG A 470 -44.18 -22.22 0.32
N GLY A 471 -44.41 -21.00 -0.14
CA GLY A 471 -44.07 -19.79 0.60
C GLY A 471 -45.08 -19.52 1.71
N ASN A 472 -44.60 -18.85 2.76
CA ASN A 472 -45.37 -17.89 3.53
C ASN A 472 -44.40 -16.83 4.04
N GLY A 473 -44.61 -15.60 3.59
CA GLY A 473 -44.03 -14.43 4.22
C GLY A 473 -44.86 -14.09 5.45
N GLU A 474 -44.20 -13.84 6.57
CA GLU A 474 -44.76 -13.08 7.67
C GLU A 474 -43.71 -12.08 8.17
N SER A 475 -44.11 -10.82 8.06
CA SER A 475 -43.50 -9.66 8.68
C SER A 475 -43.51 -9.81 10.20
N VAL A 476 -42.34 -9.75 10.84
CA VAL A 476 -42.24 -9.52 12.28
C VAL A 476 -41.33 -8.33 12.56
N GLN A 477 -42.03 -7.22 12.80
CA GLN A 477 -41.80 -6.18 13.80
C GLN A 477 -40.40 -6.09 14.44
N ALA A 478 -39.90 -4.86 14.39
CA ALA A 478 -38.88 -4.33 15.27
C ALA A 478 -39.13 -4.72 16.72
N ASN A 479 -38.17 -5.45 17.31
CA ASN A 479 -38.00 -5.57 18.74
C ASN A 479 -36.51 -5.50 19.06
N GLY A 480 -36.22 -4.79 20.16
CA GLY A 480 -34.94 -4.18 20.49
C GLY A 480 -33.71 -5.04 20.30
N VAL A 481 -32.69 -4.45 19.68
CA VAL A 481 -31.31 -4.91 19.74
C VAL A 481 -30.80 -4.65 21.16
N SER A 482 -31.07 -5.57 22.08
CA SER A 482 -30.27 -5.71 23.30
C SER A 482 -28.90 -6.26 22.90
N GLY A 483 -27.85 -5.55 23.31
CA GLY A 483 -26.48 -5.65 22.80
C GLY A 483 -25.92 -7.07 22.68
N VAL A 484 -25.30 -7.33 21.54
CA VAL A 484 -24.29 -8.39 21.42
C VAL A 484 -23.15 -7.99 22.37
N SER A 485 -23.07 -8.64 23.53
CA SER A 485 -21.88 -8.59 24.37
C SER A 485 -20.70 -9.05 23.51
N SER A 486 -19.90 -8.09 23.02
CA SER A 486 -18.70 -8.39 22.26
C SER A 486 -17.69 -9.02 23.21
N ASN A 487 -17.31 -10.27 22.97
CA ASN A 487 -16.25 -10.93 23.72
C ASN A 487 -14.95 -10.11 23.60
N VAL A 488 -14.62 -9.33 24.64
CA VAL A 488 -13.44 -8.45 24.70
C VAL A 488 -12.15 -9.22 24.45
N GLU A 489 -12.01 -10.41 25.03
CA GLU A 489 -10.86 -11.28 24.77
C GLU A 489 -10.77 -11.60 23.27
N GLY A 490 -11.87 -12.02 22.64
CA GLY A 490 -11.89 -12.32 21.21
C GLY A 490 -11.49 -11.14 20.32
N VAL A 491 -11.91 -9.92 20.66
CA VAL A 491 -11.56 -8.70 19.90
C VAL A 491 -10.08 -8.34 20.09
N LEU A 492 -9.58 -8.35 21.32
CA LEU A 492 -8.17 -8.05 21.61
C LEU A 492 -7.24 -9.11 21.00
N THR A 493 -7.61 -10.40 21.03
CA THR A 493 -6.86 -11.46 20.35
C THR A 493 -6.81 -11.23 18.84
N LYS A 494 -7.91 -10.81 18.20
CA LYS A 494 -7.91 -10.45 16.77
C LYS A 494 -6.97 -9.29 16.47
N PHE A 495 -7.00 -8.23 17.30
CA PHE A 495 -6.10 -7.08 17.15
C PHE A 495 -4.63 -7.46 17.31
N VAL A 496 -4.29 -8.25 18.33
CA VAL A 496 -2.93 -8.73 18.55
C VAL A 496 -2.47 -9.64 17.41
N ASN A 497 -3.35 -10.53 16.92
CA ASN A 497 -3.03 -11.41 15.81
C ASN A 497 -2.84 -10.66 14.49
N PHE A 498 -3.61 -9.60 14.24
CA PHE A 498 -3.42 -8.76 13.07
C PHE A 498 -1.98 -8.22 12.97
N ALA A 499 -1.40 -7.78 14.09
CA ALA A 499 -0.03 -7.29 14.13
C ALA A 499 1.01 -8.44 14.18
N LEU A 500 0.92 -9.35 15.16
CA LEU A 500 1.99 -10.32 15.43
C LEU A 500 2.04 -11.50 14.46
N HIS A 501 0.93 -11.82 13.79
CA HIS A 501 0.85 -12.89 12.80
C HIS A 501 0.86 -12.37 11.36
N HIS A 502 1.17 -11.09 11.15
CA HIS A 502 1.35 -10.54 9.83
C HIS A 502 2.48 -11.26 9.08
N PRO A 503 2.32 -11.65 7.79
CA PRO A 503 3.33 -12.44 7.08
C PRO A 503 4.74 -11.82 7.09
N LYS A 504 4.84 -10.49 6.94
CA LYS A 504 6.14 -9.79 7.01
C LYS A 504 6.74 -9.75 8.42
N VAL A 505 5.90 -9.74 9.47
CA VAL A 505 6.36 -9.86 10.85
C VAL A 505 6.88 -11.27 11.10
N LEU A 506 6.17 -12.31 10.66
CA LEU A 506 6.62 -13.70 10.80
C LEU A 506 7.93 -13.97 10.04
N ALA A 507 8.14 -13.31 8.90
CA ALA A 507 9.38 -13.36 8.14
C ALA A 507 10.52 -12.51 8.73
N SER A 508 10.25 -11.66 9.72
CA SER A 508 11.25 -10.79 10.34
C SER A 508 12.13 -11.51 11.36
N PRO A 509 13.36 -11.02 11.63
CA PRO A 509 14.25 -11.62 12.62
C PRO A 509 13.60 -11.67 14.00
N GLU A 510 13.90 -12.73 14.74
CA GLU A 510 13.35 -12.99 16.07
C GLU A 510 13.51 -11.80 17.06
N PRO A 511 14.64 -11.07 17.10
CA PRO A 511 14.76 -9.89 17.95
C PRO A 511 13.79 -8.74 17.61
N LEU A 512 13.41 -8.59 16.34
CA LEU A 512 12.46 -7.57 15.88
C LEU A 512 11.02 -8.00 16.19
N ARG A 513 10.70 -9.28 15.99
CA ARG A 513 9.41 -9.87 16.38
C ARG A 513 9.14 -9.74 17.87
N ARG A 514 10.13 -10.07 18.71
CA ARG A 514 10.03 -9.89 20.17
C ARG A 514 9.90 -8.44 20.58
N TRP A 515 10.57 -7.53 19.88
CA TRP A 515 10.43 -6.10 20.12
C TRP A 515 9.00 -5.64 19.83
N LEU A 516 8.43 -6.01 18.69
CA LEU A 516 7.04 -5.66 18.35
C LEU A 516 6.04 -6.22 19.37
N ALA A 517 6.20 -7.50 19.76
CA ALA A 517 5.34 -8.12 20.77
C ALA A 517 5.42 -7.40 22.13
N HIS A 518 6.63 -6.98 22.50
CA HIS A 518 6.84 -6.16 23.70
C HIS A 518 6.13 -4.82 23.61
N GLU A 519 6.34 -4.04 22.54
CA GLU A 519 5.71 -2.72 22.38
C GLU A 519 4.18 -2.82 22.32
N LEU A 520 3.63 -3.84 21.65
CA LEU A 520 2.18 -4.05 21.59
C LEU A 520 1.58 -4.42 22.95
N GLN A 521 2.28 -5.25 23.73
CA GLN A 521 1.89 -5.54 25.12
C GLN A 521 1.94 -4.27 25.97
N THR A 522 3.02 -3.50 25.88
CA THR A 522 3.20 -2.25 26.62
C THR A 522 2.10 -1.24 26.27
N PHE A 523 1.76 -1.11 25.00
CA PHE A 523 0.67 -0.26 24.51
C PHE A 523 -0.69 -0.58 25.13
N LEU A 524 -1.09 -1.85 25.15
CA LEU A 524 -2.37 -2.27 25.73
C LEU A 524 -2.37 -2.13 27.26
N LEU A 525 -1.25 -2.39 27.93
CA LEU A 525 -1.12 -2.18 29.38
C LEU A 525 -1.09 -0.70 29.76
N ALA A 526 -0.56 0.16 28.89
CA ALA A 526 -0.55 1.60 29.07
C ALA A 526 -1.97 2.21 29.02
N HIS A 527 -2.87 1.69 28.18
CA HIS A 527 -4.30 2.05 28.21
C HIS A 527 -4.92 1.82 29.60
N ILE A 528 -4.67 0.65 30.19
CA ILE A 528 -5.18 0.35 31.53
C ILE A 528 -4.60 1.31 32.56
N THR A 529 -3.29 1.55 32.46
CA THR A 529 -2.57 2.43 33.37
C THR A 529 -3.05 3.88 33.28
N HIS A 530 -3.35 4.36 32.07
CA HIS A 530 -3.92 5.69 31.83
C HIS A 530 -5.34 5.81 32.37
N MET A 531 -6.20 4.79 32.19
CA MET A 531 -7.54 4.77 32.79
C MET A 531 -7.49 4.79 34.33
N GLU A 532 -6.53 4.08 34.95
CA GLU A 532 -6.27 4.16 36.39
C GLU A 532 -5.90 5.60 36.81
N ASP A 533 -5.08 6.30 36.01
CA ASP A 533 -4.69 7.69 36.26
C ASP A 533 -5.86 8.68 36.10
N CYS A 534 -6.70 8.54 35.07
CA CYS A 534 -7.89 9.37 34.87
C CYS A 534 -8.88 9.22 36.04
N LYS A 535 -9.06 7.98 36.54
CA LYS A 535 -9.86 7.71 37.74
C LYS A 535 -9.28 8.39 38.98
N ALA A 536 -7.95 8.36 39.14
CA ALA A 536 -7.27 9.03 40.24
C ALA A 536 -7.38 10.56 40.16
N LEU A 537 -7.27 11.15 38.96
CA LEU A 537 -7.48 12.58 38.73
C LEU A 537 -8.91 13.01 39.08
N SER A 538 -9.91 12.22 38.67
CA SER A 538 -11.33 12.50 38.95
C SER A 538 -11.61 12.60 40.45
N LEU A 539 -10.97 11.77 41.26
CA LEU A 539 -11.08 11.82 42.74
C LEU A 539 -10.43 13.09 43.33
N SER A 540 -9.45 13.68 42.65
CA SER A 540 -8.83 14.96 43.05
C SER A 540 -9.66 16.18 42.62
N ALA A 541 -10.49 16.05 41.58
CA ALA A 541 -11.23 17.14 40.94
C ALA A 541 -12.54 17.53 41.65
N ASP A 542 -13.17 16.62 42.40
CA ASP A 542 -14.47 16.83 43.06
C ASP A 542 -14.45 17.90 44.18
N LEU A 543 -13.32 18.60 44.38
CA LEU A 543 -13.11 19.65 45.38
C LEU A 543 -12.81 21.04 44.79
N SER A 544 -12.69 21.21 43.47
CA SER A 544 -12.32 22.49 42.85
C SER A 544 -13.19 22.88 41.65
N THR A 545 -13.61 24.14 41.62
CA THR A 545 -14.22 24.78 40.44
C THR A 545 -13.11 25.50 39.66
N GLY A 546 -12.46 24.81 38.70
CA GLY A 546 -11.38 25.41 37.87
C GLY A 546 -10.51 24.40 37.12
N SER A 547 -9.36 24.87 36.58
CA SER A 547 -8.30 24.01 36.03
C SER A 547 -7.87 23.01 37.10
N VAL A 548 -7.97 21.72 36.80
CA VAL A 548 -7.70 20.66 37.77
C VAL A 548 -6.21 20.32 37.76
N THR A 549 -5.53 20.52 38.89
CA THR A 549 -4.18 20.00 39.12
C THR A 549 -4.27 18.61 39.71
N TRP A 550 -3.51 17.66 39.15
CA TRP A 550 -3.39 16.31 39.67
C TRP A 550 -2.58 16.34 40.97
N SER A 551 -3.27 16.27 42.10
CA SER A 551 -2.67 16.50 43.41
C SER A 551 -1.63 15.46 43.85
N LYS A 552 -1.72 14.22 43.34
CA LYS A 552 -0.83 13.11 43.71
C LYS A 552 -0.47 12.25 42.49
N PRO A 553 0.35 12.77 41.56
CA PRO A 553 0.78 12.01 40.40
C PRO A 553 1.68 10.83 40.86
N ARG A 554 1.56 9.68 40.20
CA ARG A 554 2.38 8.49 40.53
C ARG A 554 3.85 8.64 40.18
N THR A 555 4.18 9.59 39.31
CA THR A 555 5.53 9.88 38.82
C THR A 555 5.59 11.32 38.31
N THR A 556 6.77 11.81 37.96
CA THR A 556 6.95 13.15 37.39
C THR A 556 6.36 13.24 35.97
N PHE A 557 6.05 14.45 35.52
CA PHE A 557 5.61 14.69 34.13
C PHE A 557 6.59 14.07 33.11
N PHE A 558 7.90 14.25 33.31
CA PHE A 558 8.94 13.70 32.43
C PHE A 558 8.84 12.17 32.29
N ASN A 559 8.71 11.45 33.41
CA ASN A 559 8.63 10.00 33.38
C ASN A 559 7.30 9.56 32.77
N TRP A 560 6.19 10.21 33.12
CA TRP A 560 4.88 9.86 32.60
C TRP A 560 4.78 10.05 31.08
N VAL A 561 5.26 11.20 30.57
CA VAL A 561 5.18 11.53 29.13
C VAL A 561 6.05 10.61 28.28
N ARG A 562 7.16 10.07 28.81
CA ARG A 562 8.06 9.13 28.10
C ARG A 562 7.74 7.64 28.30
N THR A 563 6.85 7.31 29.23
CA THR A 563 6.43 5.93 29.53
C THR A 563 4.93 5.81 29.31
N THR A 564 4.12 5.73 30.38
CA THR A 564 2.66 5.53 30.35
C THR A 564 1.98 6.27 29.20
N SER A 565 2.27 7.56 29.02
CA SER A 565 1.59 8.39 28.03
C SER A 565 2.11 8.17 26.60
N ALA A 566 3.44 8.10 26.40
CA ALA A 566 4.04 7.75 25.11
C ALA A 566 3.70 6.33 24.68
N ASP A 567 3.69 5.38 25.62
CA ASP A 567 3.33 3.99 25.42
C ASP A 567 1.83 3.83 25.14
N HIS A 568 0.99 4.69 25.71
CA HIS A 568 -0.43 4.78 25.36
C HIS A 568 -0.63 5.28 23.93
N THR A 569 0.29 6.09 23.40
CA THR A 569 0.26 6.37 21.96
C THR A 569 0.52 5.09 21.20
N SER A 570 -0.16 4.90 20.08
CA SER A 570 0.10 3.76 19.19
C SER A 570 1.44 3.85 18.45
N CYS A 571 2.20 4.93 18.64
CA CYS A 571 3.45 5.20 17.93
C CYS A 571 4.47 4.07 18.11
N PRO A 572 4.82 3.60 19.34
CA PRO A 572 5.89 2.63 19.50
C PRO A 572 5.66 1.30 18.77
N TYR A 573 4.50 0.68 18.98
CA TYR A 573 4.22 -0.60 18.32
C TYR A 573 4.04 -0.42 16.80
N SER A 574 3.42 0.70 16.36
CA SER A 574 3.24 1.00 14.92
C SER A 574 4.59 1.23 14.23
N PHE A 575 5.55 1.85 14.91
CA PHE A 575 6.91 2.08 14.43
C PHE A 575 7.63 0.75 14.19
N VAL A 576 7.61 -0.14 15.19
CA VAL A 576 8.24 -1.46 15.06
C VAL A 576 7.54 -2.33 14.02
N PHE A 577 6.20 -2.26 13.93
CA PHE A 577 5.44 -2.91 12.88
C PHE A 577 5.89 -2.43 11.51
N PHE A 578 6.02 -1.11 11.32
CA PHE A 578 6.51 -0.51 10.09
C PHE A 578 7.93 -0.97 9.74
N LEU A 579 8.85 -1.08 10.71
CA LEU A 579 10.18 -1.65 10.49
C LEU A 579 10.13 -3.08 9.92
N CYS A 580 9.14 -3.89 10.34
CA CYS A 580 8.92 -5.23 9.78
C CYS A 580 8.46 -5.19 8.31
N LEU A 581 7.87 -4.08 7.85
CA LEU A 581 7.30 -3.97 6.49
C LEU A 581 8.29 -3.47 5.44
N ILE A 582 9.36 -2.78 5.85
CA ILE A 582 10.21 -1.96 4.98
C ILE A 582 11.58 -2.55 4.66
N GLY A 583 11.83 -3.82 4.99
CA GLY A 583 13.06 -4.50 4.60
C GLY A 583 13.30 -4.46 3.07
N GLU A 584 14.57 -4.37 2.66
CA GLU A 584 14.98 -4.23 1.27
C GLU A 584 15.13 -5.57 0.55
N GLY A 585 14.93 -5.57 -0.77
CA GLY A 585 15.19 -6.74 -1.63
C GLY A 585 14.37 -8.00 -1.29
N GLY A 586 13.25 -7.85 -0.59
CA GLY A 586 12.44 -8.97 -0.09
C GLY A 586 13.05 -9.67 1.14
N SER A 587 14.15 -9.14 1.68
CA SER A 587 14.76 -9.58 2.93
C SER A 587 14.26 -8.74 4.10
N ALA A 588 14.20 -9.33 5.28
CA ALA A 588 13.78 -8.60 6.46
C ALA A 588 14.89 -7.68 7.00
N LEU A 589 14.51 -6.59 7.66
CA LEU A 589 15.46 -5.60 8.18
C LEU A 589 16.34 -6.22 9.28
N THR A 590 17.66 -6.25 9.05
CA THR A 590 18.66 -6.62 10.05
C THR A 590 19.34 -5.38 10.60
N MET A 591 19.48 -5.30 11.92
CA MET A 591 20.07 -4.15 12.61
C MET A 591 21.12 -4.62 13.61
N ASN A 592 22.22 -3.88 13.70
CA ASN A 592 23.18 -4.04 14.79
C ASN A 592 22.66 -3.37 16.07
N LEU A 593 23.38 -3.57 17.19
CA LEU A 593 23.00 -3.03 18.50
C LEU A 593 22.87 -1.49 18.49
N HIS A 594 23.80 -0.78 17.85
CA HIS A 594 23.81 0.68 17.80
C HIS A 594 22.63 1.25 17.01
N GLN A 595 22.37 0.70 15.82
CA GLN A 595 21.22 1.06 14.99
C GLN A 595 19.91 0.81 15.74
N ARG A 596 19.79 -0.36 16.38
CA ARG A 596 18.60 -0.70 17.17
C ARG A 596 18.39 0.29 18.32
N TYR A 597 19.43 0.58 19.08
CA TYR A 597 19.33 1.51 20.22
C TYR A 597 18.90 2.91 19.76
N ALA A 598 19.50 3.42 18.69
CA ALA A 598 19.14 4.72 18.13
C ALA A 598 17.71 4.73 17.54
N LEU A 599 17.24 3.63 16.94
CA LEU A 599 15.86 3.51 16.48
C LEU A 599 14.86 3.48 17.65
N GLU A 600 15.18 2.77 18.73
CA GLU A 600 14.38 2.79 19.97
C GLU A 600 14.33 4.23 20.55
N ASP A 601 15.44 4.94 20.58
CA ASP A 601 15.50 6.32 21.08
C ASP A 601 14.69 7.30 20.20
N ALA A 602 14.85 7.23 18.87
CA ALA A 602 14.06 8.01 17.92
C ALA A 602 12.56 7.74 18.08
N CYS A 603 12.18 6.47 18.23
CA CYS A 603 10.79 6.08 18.46
C CYS A 603 10.22 6.69 19.75
N ARG A 604 11.00 6.72 20.82
CA ARG A 604 10.58 7.28 22.12
C ARG A 604 10.39 8.80 22.05
N HIS A 605 11.31 9.52 21.41
CA HIS A 605 11.16 10.95 21.15
C HIS A 605 9.90 11.23 20.31
N LEU A 606 9.68 10.47 19.25
CA LEU A 606 8.50 10.62 18.39
C LEU A 606 7.19 10.37 19.16
N ALA A 607 7.13 9.32 19.98
CA ALA A 607 5.95 8.97 20.76
C ALA A 607 5.61 10.02 21.84
N ALA A 608 6.63 10.53 22.56
CA ALA A 608 6.44 11.64 23.51
C ALA A 608 5.90 12.89 22.80
N MET A 609 6.45 13.20 21.63
CA MET A 609 6.00 14.33 20.81
C MET A 609 4.54 14.16 20.36
N CYS A 610 4.15 12.95 19.94
CA CYS A 610 2.75 12.63 19.58
C CYS A 610 1.79 12.95 20.73
N ARG A 611 2.16 12.53 21.94
CA ARG A 611 1.34 12.76 23.13
C ARG A 611 1.18 14.24 23.42
N GLN A 612 2.27 14.99 23.41
CA GLN A 612 2.27 16.42 23.71
C GLN A 612 1.43 17.22 22.70
N TYR A 613 1.53 16.90 21.40
CA TYR A 613 0.68 17.53 20.37
C TYR A 613 -0.80 17.15 20.50
N ASN A 614 -1.09 15.89 20.86
CA ASN A 614 -2.45 15.45 21.12
C ASN A 614 -3.04 16.21 22.31
N ASP A 615 -2.33 16.22 23.45
CA ASP A 615 -2.70 16.95 24.66
C ASP A 615 -2.96 18.42 24.39
N LEU A 616 -2.06 19.08 23.65
CA LEU A 616 -2.18 20.51 23.31
C LEU A 616 -3.51 20.82 22.61
N GLY A 617 -3.91 19.97 21.66
CA GLY A 617 -5.14 20.11 20.90
C GLY A 617 -6.40 19.65 21.63
N SER A 618 -6.27 18.98 22.77
CA SER A 618 -7.39 18.36 23.49
C SER A 618 -7.67 18.93 24.88
N ILE A 619 -6.88 19.89 25.40
CA ILE A 619 -7.03 20.46 26.76
C ILE A 619 -8.50 20.71 27.16
N VAL A 620 -9.27 21.41 26.32
CA VAL A 620 -10.66 21.77 26.63
C VAL A 620 -11.57 20.53 26.68
N ARG A 621 -11.41 19.62 25.72
CA ARG A 621 -12.16 18.36 25.67
C ARG A 621 -11.83 17.49 26.87
N ASP A 622 -10.55 17.30 27.16
CA ASP A 622 -10.09 16.41 28.23
C ASP A 622 -10.53 16.93 29.59
N GLN A 623 -10.52 18.26 29.80
CA GLN A 623 -11.08 18.88 31.01
C GLN A 623 -12.58 18.60 31.17
N ALA A 624 -13.37 18.62 30.08
CA ALA A 624 -14.79 18.31 30.11
C ALA A 624 -15.08 16.82 30.33
N GLU A 625 -14.24 15.95 29.78
CA GLU A 625 -14.35 14.49 29.88
C GLU A 625 -13.70 13.92 31.14
N LYS A 626 -13.06 14.77 31.97
CA LYS A 626 -12.22 14.37 33.12
C LYS A 626 -11.08 13.41 32.74
N ASN A 627 -10.56 13.54 31.52
CA ASN A 627 -9.39 12.80 31.05
C ASN A 627 -8.10 13.49 31.50
N LEU A 628 -7.09 12.69 31.87
CA LEU A 628 -5.79 13.21 32.26
C LEU A 628 -5.04 13.77 31.04
N ASN A 629 -4.69 15.04 31.12
CA ASN A 629 -3.90 15.77 30.15
C ASN A 629 -2.53 16.14 30.73
N SER A 630 -1.52 16.34 29.87
CA SER A 630 -0.20 16.86 30.25
C SER A 630 -0.28 18.08 31.18
N VAL A 631 -1.21 19.01 30.93
CA VAL A 631 -1.32 20.29 31.67
C VAL A 631 -1.88 20.15 33.09
N ASN A 632 -2.32 18.95 33.50
CA ASN A 632 -2.78 18.68 34.86
C ASN A 632 -1.63 18.38 35.83
N PHE A 633 -0.40 18.20 35.34
CA PHE A 633 0.74 17.93 36.21
C PHE A 633 1.15 19.17 37.02
N PRO A 634 1.51 19.03 38.31
CA PRO A 634 1.86 20.17 39.16
C PRO A 634 3.09 20.95 38.66
N GLU A 635 3.95 20.33 37.85
CA GLU A 635 5.06 20.98 37.18
C GLU A 635 4.62 22.15 36.26
N PHE A 636 3.36 22.17 35.79
CA PHE A 636 2.80 23.26 34.98
C PHE A 636 2.24 24.43 35.79
N ASP A 637 2.16 24.30 37.12
CA ASP A 637 1.71 25.36 38.04
C ASP A 637 2.91 26.04 38.76
N MET A 638 4.12 25.52 38.56
CA MET A 638 5.35 26.05 39.14
C MET A 638 5.69 27.42 38.53
N GLY A 639 5.52 28.50 39.30
CA GLY A 639 5.79 29.88 38.87
C GLY A 639 4.55 30.77 38.74
N GLU A 640 3.40 30.36 39.29
CA GLU A 640 2.28 31.27 39.55
C GLU A 640 2.74 32.42 40.47
N THR A 641 2.83 33.63 39.92
CA THR A 641 2.87 34.86 40.73
C THR A 641 1.44 35.20 41.15
N ASP A 642 1.26 35.78 42.34
CA ASP A 642 0.01 36.25 42.97
C ASP A 642 -0.85 37.24 42.15
N VAL A 643 -0.58 37.39 40.86
CA VAL A 643 -1.35 38.22 39.94
C VAL A 643 -2.60 37.44 39.53
N ALA A 644 -3.76 38.08 39.65
CA ALA A 644 -5.06 37.55 39.22
C ALA A 644 -5.11 37.36 37.68
N ALA A 645 -4.43 36.33 37.17
CA ALA A 645 -4.51 35.90 35.79
C ALA A 645 -5.87 35.24 35.55
N THR A 646 -6.47 35.53 34.41
CA THR A 646 -7.70 34.87 33.96
C THR A 646 -7.43 33.38 33.65
N MET A 647 -8.49 32.56 33.69
CA MET A 647 -8.39 31.13 33.34
C MET A 647 -7.87 30.90 31.92
N GLU A 648 -8.20 31.83 31.00
CA GLU A 648 -7.72 31.79 29.62
C GLU A 648 -6.21 32.05 29.53
N GLU A 649 -5.70 33.05 30.24
CA GLU A 649 -4.27 33.36 30.30
C GLU A 649 -3.44 32.24 30.92
N LEU A 650 -3.97 31.56 31.94
CA LEU A 650 -3.35 30.38 32.55
C LEU A 650 -3.32 29.21 31.55
N THR A 651 -4.43 28.95 30.88
CA THR A 651 -4.52 27.89 29.85
C THR A 651 -3.54 28.14 28.71
N ASP A 652 -3.45 29.38 28.22
CA ASP A 652 -2.52 29.75 27.16
C ASP A 652 -1.06 29.68 27.59
N ARG A 653 -0.75 29.94 28.86
CA ARG A 653 0.60 29.71 29.41
C ARG A 653 0.95 28.23 29.38
N LYS A 654 0.10 27.36 29.94
CA LYS A 654 0.32 25.91 29.94
C LYS A 654 0.46 25.35 28.52
N LYS A 655 -0.31 25.86 27.55
CA LYS A 655 -0.17 25.54 26.12
C LYS A 655 1.21 25.91 25.57
N ARG A 656 1.71 27.12 25.87
CA ARG A 656 3.04 27.56 25.43
C ARG A 656 4.15 26.69 26.02
N ASP A 657 4.06 26.36 27.30
CA ASP A 657 5.05 25.52 27.98
C ASP A 657 5.06 24.10 27.41
N LEU A 658 3.88 23.49 27.22
CA LEU A 658 3.76 22.17 26.60
C LEU A 658 4.33 22.14 25.18
N LEU A 659 4.06 23.19 24.38
CA LEU A 659 4.62 23.32 23.04
C LEU A 659 6.15 23.45 23.06
N ALA A 660 6.71 24.17 24.04
CA ALA A 660 8.16 24.30 24.19
C ALA A 660 8.83 22.95 24.50
N VAL A 661 8.19 22.11 25.32
CA VAL A 661 8.66 20.74 25.58
C VAL A 661 8.51 19.85 24.35
N ALA A 662 7.43 19.97 23.58
CA ALA A 662 7.27 19.25 22.32
C ALA A 662 8.36 19.63 21.28
N GLU A 663 8.75 20.90 21.23
CA GLU A 663 9.84 21.34 20.37
C GLU A 663 11.21 20.85 20.87
N TYR A 664 11.37 20.62 22.17
CA TYR A 664 12.55 19.95 22.72
C TYR A 664 12.64 18.49 22.22
N GLU A 665 11.54 17.73 22.33
CA GLU A 665 11.48 16.35 21.83
C GLU A 665 11.74 16.29 20.31
N ARG A 666 11.23 17.26 19.53
CA ARG A 666 11.52 17.39 18.09
C ARG A 666 13.01 17.57 17.81
N ARG A 667 13.69 18.44 18.57
CA ARG A 667 15.14 18.65 18.41
C ARG A 667 15.94 17.39 18.75
N CYS A 668 15.55 16.66 19.80
CA CYS A 668 16.18 15.39 20.14
C CYS A 668 15.98 14.34 19.04
N LEU A 669 14.75 14.18 18.53
CA LEU A 669 14.48 13.33 17.37
C LEU A 669 15.38 13.71 16.18
N GLY A 670 15.49 15.01 15.86
CA GLY A 670 16.36 15.48 14.77
C GLY A 670 17.82 15.08 14.92
N ARG A 671 18.37 15.08 16.15
CA ARG A 671 19.75 14.63 16.41
C ARG A 671 19.91 13.13 16.16
N VAL A 672 19.02 12.31 16.73
CA VAL A 672 19.07 10.85 16.58
C VAL A 672 18.89 10.44 15.11
N ILE A 673 18.01 11.14 14.36
CA ILE A 673 17.85 10.92 12.92
C ILE A 673 19.11 11.27 12.14
N GLY A 674 19.82 12.34 12.52
CA GLY A 674 21.11 12.69 11.92
C GLY A 674 22.19 11.63 12.16
N GLU A 675 22.16 10.93 13.30
CA GLU A 675 23.06 9.81 13.59
C GLU A 675 22.67 8.52 12.85
N LEU A 676 21.36 8.28 12.67
CA LEU A 676 20.86 7.11 11.96
C LEU A 676 21.14 7.17 10.45
N GLU A 677 21.08 8.35 9.85
CA GLU A 677 21.24 8.55 8.40
C GLU A 677 22.51 7.94 7.79
N PRO A 678 23.73 8.15 8.33
CA PRO A 678 24.93 7.50 7.81
C PRO A 678 25.02 6.00 8.18
N SER A 679 24.22 5.53 9.14
CA SER A 679 24.30 4.17 9.67
C SER A 679 23.34 3.19 9.00
N LEU A 680 22.21 3.67 8.47
CA LEU A 680 21.18 2.84 7.85
C LEU A 680 21.30 2.86 6.32
N ASP A 681 20.74 1.83 5.68
CA ASP A 681 20.53 1.85 4.25
C ASP A 681 19.67 3.06 3.84
N ALA A 682 20.03 3.70 2.72
CA ALA A 682 19.36 4.91 2.25
C ALA A 682 17.86 4.68 1.96
N GLY A 683 17.52 3.53 1.37
CA GLY A 683 16.13 3.16 1.09
C GLY A 683 15.31 2.91 2.35
N VAL A 684 15.94 2.37 3.41
CA VAL A 684 15.33 2.24 4.74
C VAL A 684 15.13 3.62 5.38
N MET A 685 16.13 4.49 5.31
CA MET A 685 16.08 5.84 5.89
C MET A 685 14.99 6.71 5.25
N GLU A 686 14.83 6.65 3.92
CA GLU A 686 13.75 7.33 3.20
C GLU A 686 12.36 6.88 3.66
N LYS A 687 12.17 5.58 3.89
CA LYS A 687 10.91 5.02 4.40
C LYS A 687 10.68 5.40 5.87
N LEU A 688 11.73 5.43 6.69
CA LEU A 688 11.66 5.87 8.08
C LEU A 688 11.21 7.34 8.19
N ARG A 689 11.76 8.22 7.33
CA ARG A 689 11.33 9.61 7.21
C ARG A 689 9.86 9.75 6.88
N LEU A 690 9.33 8.88 6.02
CA LEU A 690 7.89 8.85 5.72
C LEU A 690 7.07 8.58 6.99
N PHE A 691 7.41 7.56 7.78
CA PHE A 691 6.69 7.26 9.02
C PHE A 691 6.71 8.43 10.00
N ILE A 692 7.89 9.04 10.19
CA ILE A 692 8.07 10.20 11.06
C ILE A 692 7.20 11.37 10.58
N GLN A 693 7.23 11.68 9.28
CA GLN A 693 6.46 12.78 8.70
C GLN A 693 4.95 12.57 8.80
N VAL A 694 4.47 11.34 8.58
CA VAL A 694 3.05 10.97 8.76
C VAL A 694 2.63 11.17 10.22
N THR A 695 3.48 10.73 11.14
CA THR A 695 3.22 10.80 12.57
C THR A 695 3.18 12.25 13.06
N ASP A 696 4.15 13.08 12.66
CA ASP A 696 4.16 14.52 12.96
C ASP A 696 2.96 15.25 12.33
N LEU A 697 2.55 14.88 11.11
CA LEU A 697 1.40 15.47 10.42
C LEU A 697 0.10 15.33 11.21
N TYR A 698 -0.14 14.22 11.90
CA TYR A 698 -1.33 14.09 12.76
C TYR A 698 -1.34 15.15 13.86
N GLY A 699 -0.20 15.43 14.50
CA GLY A 699 -0.06 16.52 15.48
C GLY A 699 -0.37 17.88 14.86
N GLN A 700 0.17 18.17 13.67
CA GLN A 700 -0.05 19.44 12.97
C GLN A 700 -1.52 19.65 12.57
N ILE A 701 -2.25 18.59 12.22
CA ILE A 701 -3.69 18.67 11.91
C ILE A 701 -4.49 19.17 13.11
N TYR A 702 -4.16 18.72 14.33
CA TYR A 702 -4.82 19.19 15.55
C TYR A 702 -4.56 20.66 15.80
N VAL A 703 -3.30 21.10 15.67
CA VAL A 703 -2.91 22.51 15.84
C VAL A 703 -3.67 23.42 14.88
N VAL A 704 -3.73 23.08 13.59
CA VAL A 704 -4.42 23.91 12.59
C VAL A 704 -5.94 23.92 12.79
N ARG A 705 -6.55 22.79 13.18
CA ARG A 705 -7.99 22.75 13.47
C ARG A 705 -8.36 23.65 14.65
N ASP A 706 -7.59 23.61 15.73
CA ASP A 706 -7.80 24.47 16.90
C ASP A 706 -7.66 25.97 16.53
N ILE A 707 -6.61 26.35 15.79
CA ILE A 707 -6.43 27.73 15.30
C ILE A 707 -7.58 28.15 14.36
N GLY A 708 -8.02 27.26 13.47
CA GLY A 708 -9.08 27.51 12.51
C GLY A 708 -10.46 27.74 13.14
N ILE A 709 -10.79 26.98 14.20
CA ILE A 709 -12.03 27.15 14.97
C ILE A 709 -12.05 28.52 15.66
N ARG A 710 -10.95 28.89 16.34
CA ARG A 710 -10.85 30.19 17.04
C ARG A 710 -10.97 31.40 16.10
N ARG A 711 -10.51 31.31 14.84
CA ARG A 711 -10.71 32.38 13.84
C ARG A 711 -12.18 32.56 13.44
N VAL A 712 -12.92 31.47 13.29
CA VAL A 712 -14.34 31.50 12.89
C VAL A 712 -15.22 32.03 14.03
N GLU A 713 -14.89 31.69 15.28
CA GLU A 713 -15.58 32.22 16.47
C GLU A 713 -15.31 33.72 16.64
N GLY A 714 -14.05 34.17 16.50
CA GLY A 714 -13.69 35.59 16.56
C GLY A 714 -14.24 36.45 15.40
N GLU A 715 -14.56 35.85 14.24
CA GLU A 715 -15.28 36.54 13.15
C GLU A 715 -16.79 36.62 13.41
N ARG A 716 -17.38 35.64 14.10
CA ARG A 716 -18.80 35.65 14.49
C ARG A 716 -19.10 36.61 15.64
N GLU A 717 -18.15 36.85 16.53
CA GLU A 717 -18.29 37.83 17.62
C GLU A 717 -18.11 39.29 17.15
N ARG A 718 -17.68 39.49 15.90
CA ARG A 718 -17.49 40.82 15.27
C ARG A 718 -18.62 41.23 14.31
N ILE A 719 -19.66 40.40 14.17
CA ILE A 719 -20.90 40.68 13.44
C ILE A 719 -22.02 40.82 14.46
#